data_AF-A0A2T9ZRB8-F1
#
_entry.id   AF-A0A2T9ZRB8-F1
#
_cell.length_a   1.000
_cell.length_b   1.000
_cell.length_c   1.000
_cell.angle_alpha   90.00
_cell.angle_beta   90.00
_cell.angle_gamma   90.00
#
_symmetry.space_group_name_H-M   'P 1'
#
loop_
_entity.id
_entity.type
_entity.pdbx_description
1 polymer ?
#
loop_
_entity_poly.entity_id
_entity_poly.type
_entity_poly.pdbx_seq_one_letter_code
_entity_poly.pdbx_strand_id
1 'polypeptide(L)'
;MPAISVIIPCYNHARYIAQAIESVIRQSFSDWELIIIDDCSQDESWPVIDDYTDKRIHATRHERNLGAHTTINEGLAQAKGDFLTILNSDDTYSPDRLQKLYTKATEEGIAFLATRVQPISADGSPMDDPDSYWNQWYSGLLETYRENKQLLTALCKGNLLITTSNFFFSREVYDKHGGFADYRYVHDYEFVLRLILAGRKTDLLDDSALVQYRIHGANTIQENPVAAIIETFQLLSGSTPEIFAHSRQYRDTNLSLIKQQLDWLGDNVQATIEQKETAHQQQIASLTQHIEENKRQLEQNYQQQISTIYNSTSYRLGNKIVSPIQRVRNRLTRFLNRKEHRIHDIQETQAFILKNRHRLKCVSFDIFDTLLARVIEPPEAVQMAVCRELAAILGGDHTAASACQARQKAELHLRTLARENRGDGECHFNDLVDDWVEQLDAGIPKQRLATLIHKIEVEMECLALYVKPGMLELLDWIKQQDLTLIATSDMYLGERHIQEILSDKGLLHKLDELHVSSESGLCKHSGKLFQHILEQHGWSPEELLHIGDNPISDSQALLTQGGVGLHLHEKHELIRRRHQALHHEMCHHGGPWPGMWFSQVYDALLAQQADSQEENSFFYRYGRHQLAPVFNIFMAGLIEAVRRDRIDKLFFVARDGFIFQQLYQLWKGDDCPQGDYLYASRKTIMAASISQGMTLDQARMALFNPKQQGLLSILKTFGLDRDEFEAHAHRHGFKAMDKPLTDHRDRRLKSFLDDPEVQAKISAYGTLCQERLERYLEQMGFFTHHNIAFVDIGWNGTIQKYLKRAFGHRHDFPKMSGYYFAFVGKIHKEFGKDNRVHGLLYDANSDQEAFKTAAEFEELFEQGARSLEATTLGYADDEGTISPILKQDDTADRIAEIHCNESIKQIHTGILSSTEAFINAHRLTGLDFAQLRPYGFALLERSIIYPTRDEVEHITGLAHSEDFGHENILNLKAPPIRLGGVLFHPRAVWHNLLNAPWKAAMFVDLPTKAWNFMFRVLKVVRHS
;
A
#
# COMPACT_ATOMS: atom_id res chain seq x y z
N MET A 1 30.51 -25.32 -37.67
CA MET A 1 30.07 -24.63 -36.44
C MET A 1 30.79 -25.33 -35.30
N PRO A 2 31.29 -24.60 -34.29
CA PRO A 2 31.95 -25.23 -33.15
C PRO A 2 30.97 -26.12 -32.40
N ALA A 3 31.44 -27.13 -31.68
CA ALA A 3 30.56 -27.94 -30.83
C ALA A 3 30.28 -27.24 -29.48
N ILE A 4 31.24 -26.47 -28.97
CA ILE A 4 31.14 -25.75 -27.68
C ILE A 4 31.49 -24.27 -27.87
N SER A 5 30.67 -23.37 -27.33
CA SER A 5 31.05 -21.96 -27.17
C SER A 5 31.37 -21.67 -25.71
N VAL A 6 32.55 -21.11 -25.47
CA VAL A 6 32.98 -20.61 -24.16
C VAL A 6 32.80 -19.10 -24.13
N ILE A 7 32.16 -18.56 -23.08
CA ILE A 7 31.92 -17.13 -22.91
C ILE A 7 32.76 -16.63 -21.73
N ILE A 8 33.60 -15.62 -21.93
CA ILE A 8 34.36 -14.95 -20.87
C ILE A 8 33.90 -13.48 -20.74
N PRO A 9 33.09 -13.13 -19.73
CA PRO A 9 32.88 -11.74 -19.35
C PRO A 9 34.12 -11.21 -18.59
N CYS A 10 34.63 -10.04 -18.99
CA CYS A 10 35.79 -9.43 -18.35
C CYS A 10 35.51 -8.01 -17.87
N TYR A 11 35.85 -7.72 -16.61
CA TYR A 11 35.87 -6.35 -16.08
C TYR A 11 36.97 -6.22 -15.03
N ASN A 12 38.00 -5.40 -15.31
CA ASN A 12 39.11 -5.09 -14.40
C ASN A 12 39.87 -6.32 -13.86
N HIS A 13 40.18 -7.28 -14.73
CA HIS A 13 40.83 -8.55 -14.40
C HIS A 13 42.15 -8.77 -15.14
N ALA A 14 42.92 -7.71 -15.42
CA ALA A 14 44.20 -7.80 -16.15
C ALA A 14 45.16 -8.85 -15.58
N ARG A 15 45.13 -9.05 -14.25
CA ARG A 15 45.97 -10.02 -13.54
C ARG A 15 45.62 -11.48 -13.85
N TYR A 16 44.37 -11.78 -14.20
CA TYR A 16 43.84 -13.14 -14.24
C TYR A 16 43.38 -13.58 -15.64
N ILE A 17 42.94 -12.64 -16.48
CA ILE A 17 42.31 -12.93 -17.77
C ILE A 17 43.18 -13.80 -18.69
N ALA A 18 44.51 -13.59 -18.70
CA ALA A 18 45.43 -14.44 -19.46
C ALA A 18 45.37 -15.92 -19.04
N GLN A 19 45.26 -16.20 -17.74
CA GLN A 19 45.16 -17.57 -17.23
C GLN A 19 43.82 -18.21 -17.63
N ALA A 20 42.73 -17.44 -17.58
CA ALA A 20 41.42 -17.90 -18.00
C ALA A 20 41.42 -18.29 -19.49
N ILE A 21 41.90 -17.41 -20.37
CA ILE A 21 42.02 -17.66 -21.82
C ILE A 21 42.91 -18.88 -22.11
N GLU A 22 44.10 -18.94 -21.49
CA GLU A 22 45.03 -20.07 -21.65
C GLU A 22 44.41 -21.40 -21.22
N SER A 23 43.55 -21.40 -20.19
CA SER A 23 42.87 -22.61 -19.73
C SER A 23 41.86 -23.16 -20.76
N VAL A 24 41.28 -22.29 -21.58
CA VAL A 24 40.43 -22.68 -22.72
C VAL A 24 41.27 -23.16 -23.90
N ILE A 25 42.36 -22.45 -24.22
CA ILE A 25 43.27 -22.82 -25.32
C ILE A 25 43.84 -24.23 -25.12
N ARG A 26 44.16 -24.59 -23.88
CA ARG A 26 44.78 -25.88 -23.50
C ARG A 26 43.79 -27.03 -23.31
N GLN A 27 42.50 -26.84 -23.64
CA GLN A 27 41.52 -27.91 -23.55
C GLN A 27 41.87 -29.08 -24.49
N SER A 28 41.67 -30.31 -24.01
CA SER A 28 41.87 -31.52 -24.80
C SER A 28 40.83 -31.70 -25.90
N PHE A 29 39.65 -31.09 -25.73
CA PHE A 29 38.63 -30.96 -26.76
C PHE A 29 38.99 -29.78 -27.67
N SER A 30 39.06 -29.98 -28.98
CA SER A 30 39.55 -28.96 -29.93
C SER A 30 38.45 -28.17 -30.64
N ASP A 31 37.22 -28.68 -30.68
CA ASP A 31 36.10 -28.12 -31.45
C ASP A 31 35.29 -27.10 -30.64
N TRP A 32 35.93 -25.99 -30.30
CA TRP A 32 35.33 -24.88 -29.55
C TRP A 32 35.57 -23.53 -30.21
N GLU A 33 34.72 -22.57 -29.86
CA GLU A 33 34.99 -21.14 -30.01
C GLU A 33 35.01 -20.45 -28.63
N LEU A 34 35.72 -19.33 -28.54
CA LEU A 34 35.83 -18.53 -27.33
C LEU A 34 35.37 -17.11 -27.63
N ILE A 35 34.36 -16.65 -26.91
CA ILE A 35 33.81 -15.30 -27.00
C ILE A 35 34.20 -14.55 -25.73
N ILE A 36 34.96 -13.47 -25.88
CA ILE A 36 35.43 -12.64 -24.78
C ILE A 36 34.80 -11.27 -24.92
N ILE A 37 34.14 -10.79 -23.87
CA ILE A 37 33.54 -9.46 -23.88
C ILE A 37 34.13 -8.67 -22.72
N ASP A 38 34.91 -7.64 -23.06
CA ASP A 38 35.43 -6.66 -22.10
C ASP A 38 34.38 -5.60 -21.81
N ASP A 39 33.87 -5.60 -20.58
CA ASP A 39 32.79 -4.74 -20.10
C ASP A 39 33.30 -3.35 -19.67
N CYS A 40 34.05 -2.70 -20.57
CA CYS A 40 34.68 -1.40 -20.36
C CYS A 40 35.71 -1.39 -19.21
N SER A 41 36.64 -2.35 -19.21
CA SER A 41 37.71 -2.39 -18.21
C SER A 41 38.56 -1.11 -18.26
N GLN A 42 39.01 -0.66 -17.10
CA GLN A 42 39.85 0.52 -16.91
C GLN A 42 41.33 0.15 -16.64
N ASP A 43 41.62 -1.14 -16.48
CA ASP A 43 42.96 -1.68 -16.32
C ASP A 43 43.50 -2.25 -17.65
N GLU A 44 44.59 -3.01 -17.57
CA GLU A 44 45.25 -3.62 -18.72
C GLU A 44 44.53 -4.90 -19.23
N SER A 45 43.27 -5.15 -18.85
CA SER A 45 42.51 -6.31 -19.34
C SER A 45 42.41 -6.34 -20.86
N TRP A 46 41.97 -5.23 -21.47
CA TRP A 46 41.75 -5.18 -22.92
C TRP A 46 43.05 -5.39 -23.72
N PRO A 47 44.16 -4.70 -23.42
CA PRO A 47 45.44 -4.99 -24.08
C PRO A 47 45.87 -6.46 -23.98
N VAL A 48 45.63 -7.13 -22.84
CA VAL A 48 45.94 -8.56 -22.69
C VAL A 48 45.03 -9.43 -23.56
N ILE A 49 43.74 -9.11 -23.65
CA ILE A 49 42.77 -9.82 -24.50
C ILE A 49 43.12 -9.64 -25.99
N ASP A 50 43.44 -8.41 -26.40
CA ASP A 50 43.71 -8.02 -27.80
C ASP A 50 45.01 -8.63 -28.36
N ASP A 51 45.94 -9.08 -27.50
CA ASP A 51 47.18 -9.75 -27.90
C ASP A 51 46.96 -11.20 -28.39
N TYR A 52 45.79 -11.80 -28.10
CA TYR A 52 45.47 -13.16 -28.52
C TYR A 52 45.01 -13.23 -29.98
N THR A 53 45.75 -13.95 -30.82
CA THR A 53 45.53 -14.05 -32.29
C THR A 53 44.94 -15.39 -32.76
N ASP A 54 44.56 -16.29 -31.85
CA ASP A 54 43.92 -17.56 -32.21
C ASP A 54 42.57 -17.29 -32.88
N LYS A 55 42.36 -17.85 -34.09
CA LYS A 55 41.17 -17.60 -34.92
C LYS A 55 39.87 -18.09 -34.31
N ARG A 56 39.94 -18.96 -33.28
CA ARG A 56 38.77 -19.43 -32.52
C ARG A 56 38.32 -18.43 -31.46
N ILE A 57 39.09 -17.36 -31.23
CA ILE A 57 38.81 -16.33 -30.23
C ILE A 57 38.15 -15.13 -30.91
N HIS A 58 37.05 -14.68 -30.33
CA HIS A 58 36.28 -13.52 -30.76
C HIS A 58 36.17 -12.57 -29.56
N ALA A 59 36.89 -11.44 -29.63
CA ALA A 59 36.92 -10.46 -28.56
C ALA A 59 36.18 -9.17 -28.96
N THR A 60 35.32 -8.66 -28.08
CA THR A 60 34.67 -7.36 -28.21
C THR A 60 34.83 -6.55 -26.94
N ARG A 61 34.67 -5.23 -27.04
CA ARG A 61 34.75 -4.30 -25.91
C ARG A 61 33.56 -3.36 -25.91
N HIS A 62 32.94 -3.21 -24.75
CA HIS A 62 31.89 -2.23 -24.53
C HIS A 62 32.44 -0.82 -24.35
N GLU A 63 31.66 0.17 -24.78
CA GLU A 63 31.95 1.59 -24.53
C GLU A 63 31.68 2.00 -23.08
N ARG A 64 30.78 1.28 -22.39
CA ARG A 64 30.41 1.50 -20.98
C ARG A 64 30.19 0.16 -20.28
N ASN A 65 30.35 0.13 -18.96
CA ASN A 65 30.05 -1.07 -18.18
C ASN A 65 28.54 -1.34 -18.17
N LEU A 66 28.14 -2.56 -18.55
CA LEU A 66 26.76 -3.04 -18.64
C LEU A 66 26.42 -4.08 -17.55
N GLY A 67 27.43 -4.55 -16.82
CA GLY A 67 27.28 -5.53 -15.76
C GLY A 67 27.42 -6.98 -16.24
N ALA A 68 27.70 -7.88 -15.28
CA ALA A 68 28.06 -9.26 -15.57
C ALA A 68 26.97 -10.06 -16.31
N HIS A 69 25.71 -10.02 -15.85
CA HIS A 69 24.63 -10.80 -16.46
C HIS A 69 24.34 -10.34 -17.90
N THR A 70 24.37 -9.02 -18.16
CA THR A 70 24.13 -8.45 -19.50
C THR A 70 25.27 -8.85 -20.44
N THR A 71 26.52 -8.72 -19.99
CA THR A 71 27.71 -9.14 -20.74
C THR A 71 27.70 -10.64 -21.05
N ILE A 72 27.31 -11.50 -20.09
CA ILE A 72 27.17 -12.94 -20.32
C ILE A 72 26.09 -13.23 -21.36
N ASN A 73 24.91 -12.61 -21.23
CA ASN A 73 23.79 -12.83 -22.14
C ASN A 73 24.12 -12.40 -23.58
N GLU A 74 24.85 -11.29 -23.74
CA GLU A 74 25.37 -10.89 -25.04
C GLU A 74 26.30 -11.95 -25.63
N GLY A 75 27.22 -12.50 -24.83
CA GLY A 75 28.09 -13.59 -25.26
C GLY A 75 27.32 -14.86 -25.64
N LEU A 76 26.29 -15.22 -24.88
CA LEU A 76 25.41 -16.35 -25.18
C LEU A 76 24.62 -16.15 -26.49
N ALA A 77 24.19 -14.92 -26.76
CA ALA A 77 23.49 -14.58 -28.00
C ALA A 77 24.42 -14.68 -29.24
N GLN A 78 25.70 -14.36 -29.07
CA GLN A 78 26.71 -14.46 -30.14
C GLN A 78 27.23 -15.88 -30.37
N ALA A 79 27.12 -16.75 -29.37
CA ALA A 79 27.57 -18.14 -29.42
C ALA A 79 26.90 -18.92 -30.55
N LYS A 80 27.65 -19.86 -31.17
CA LYS A 80 27.21 -20.74 -32.26
C LYS A 80 27.32 -22.23 -31.96
N GLY A 81 27.90 -22.59 -30.81
CA GLY A 81 28.09 -23.98 -30.38
C GLY A 81 26.81 -24.66 -29.93
N ASP A 82 26.74 -25.97 -30.12
CA ASP A 82 25.60 -26.79 -29.67
C ASP A 82 25.53 -26.85 -28.12
N PHE A 83 26.67 -26.68 -27.47
CA PHE A 83 26.80 -26.50 -26.02
C PHE A 83 27.43 -25.15 -25.67
N LEU A 84 27.01 -24.62 -24.53
CA LEU A 84 27.37 -23.31 -24.01
C LEU A 84 28.01 -23.47 -22.64
N THR A 85 29.05 -22.70 -22.37
CA THR A 85 29.71 -22.65 -21.06
C THR A 85 30.28 -21.27 -20.81
N ILE A 86 30.26 -20.83 -19.56
CA ILE A 86 30.78 -19.52 -19.14
C ILE A 86 32.06 -19.77 -18.35
N LEU A 87 33.08 -18.93 -18.52
CA LEU A 87 34.26 -18.91 -17.67
C LEU A 87 34.48 -17.46 -17.20
N ASN A 88 34.33 -17.19 -15.90
CA ASN A 88 34.65 -15.88 -15.36
C ASN A 88 36.15 -15.60 -15.53
N SER A 89 36.48 -14.34 -15.81
CA SER A 89 37.82 -13.91 -16.22
C SER A 89 38.91 -14.05 -15.14
N ASP A 90 38.52 -14.39 -13.91
CA ASP A 90 39.36 -14.68 -12.76
C ASP A 90 39.53 -16.19 -12.46
N ASP A 91 38.71 -17.06 -13.06
CA ASP A 91 38.71 -18.50 -12.84
C ASP A 91 39.54 -19.26 -13.91
N THR A 92 39.76 -20.57 -13.71
CA THR A 92 40.43 -21.44 -14.69
C THR A 92 39.80 -22.83 -14.82
N TYR A 93 39.83 -23.39 -16.03
CA TYR A 93 39.39 -24.76 -16.32
C TYR A 93 40.50 -25.80 -16.21
N SER A 94 40.14 -27.02 -15.80
CA SER A 94 41.04 -28.17 -15.96
C SER A 94 41.19 -28.51 -17.45
N PRO A 95 42.35 -29.03 -17.91
CA PRO A 95 42.60 -29.29 -19.33
C PRO A 95 41.64 -30.26 -20.02
N ASP A 96 40.92 -31.08 -19.26
CA ASP A 96 40.02 -32.12 -19.74
C ASP A 96 38.52 -31.80 -19.53
N ARG A 97 38.19 -30.60 -19.04
CA ARG A 97 36.83 -30.19 -18.70
C ARG A 97 35.86 -30.33 -19.87
N LEU A 98 36.17 -29.67 -20.99
CA LEU A 98 35.27 -29.61 -22.14
C LEU A 98 35.00 -31.01 -22.71
N GLN A 99 36.04 -31.84 -22.82
CA GLN A 99 35.91 -33.21 -23.33
C GLN A 99 35.00 -34.06 -22.44
N LYS A 100 35.21 -34.02 -21.11
CA LYS A 100 34.41 -34.80 -20.16
C LYS A 100 32.95 -34.38 -20.16
N LEU A 101 32.68 -33.08 -20.13
CA LEU A 101 31.32 -32.54 -20.08
C LEU A 101 30.57 -32.78 -21.40
N TYR A 102 31.25 -32.59 -22.54
CA TYR A 102 30.67 -32.89 -23.85
C TYR A 102 30.30 -34.36 -24.00
N THR A 103 31.21 -35.28 -23.64
CA THR A 103 30.95 -36.72 -23.69
C THR A 103 29.76 -37.09 -22.79
N LYS A 104 29.75 -36.65 -21.53
CA LYS A 104 28.66 -36.96 -20.60
C LYS A 104 27.32 -36.37 -21.06
N ALA A 105 27.29 -35.12 -21.52
CA ALA A 105 26.05 -34.48 -21.97
C ALA A 105 25.45 -35.17 -23.19
N THR A 106 26.29 -35.56 -24.16
CA THR A 106 25.85 -36.19 -25.40
C THR A 106 25.44 -37.65 -25.21
N GLU A 107 26.19 -38.43 -24.43
CA GLU A 107 25.87 -39.84 -24.19
C GLU A 107 24.62 -40.02 -23.33
N GLU A 108 24.42 -39.15 -22.33
CA GLU A 108 23.30 -39.27 -21.38
C GLU A 108 22.13 -38.32 -21.68
N GLY A 109 22.24 -37.44 -22.67
CA GLY A 109 21.22 -36.45 -23.02
C GLY A 109 20.92 -35.47 -21.88
N ILE A 110 21.97 -34.98 -21.21
CA ILE A 110 21.84 -34.06 -20.06
C ILE A 110 21.82 -32.62 -20.57
N ALA A 111 20.82 -31.85 -20.14
CA ALA A 111 20.60 -30.49 -20.60
C ALA A 111 21.48 -29.46 -19.88
N PHE A 112 21.81 -29.72 -18.61
CA PHE A 112 22.69 -28.88 -17.79
C PHE A 112 23.61 -29.76 -16.93
N LEU A 113 24.90 -29.46 -16.95
CA LEU A 113 25.94 -30.11 -16.17
C LEU A 113 26.75 -29.09 -15.38
N ALA A 114 27.16 -29.50 -14.19
CA ALA A 114 28.18 -28.85 -13.39
C ALA A 114 29.16 -29.89 -12.83
N THR A 115 30.24 -29.43 -12.21
CA THR A 115 31.26 -30.28 -11.59
C THR A 115 31.56 -29.85 -10.17
N ARG A 116 32.39 -30.63 -9.47
CA ARG A 116 33.02 -30.13 -8.23
C ARG A 116 33.90 -28.91 -8.54
N VAL A 117 33.99 -27.98 -7.60
CA VAL A 117 34.79 -26.76 -7.68
C VAL A 117 35.98 -26.88 -6.73
N GLN A 118 37.14 -26.47 -7.19
CA GLN A 118 38.36 -26.38 -6.39
C GLN A 118 38.64 -24.90 -6.07
N PRO A 119 38.65 -24.49 -4.79
CA PRO A 119 39.01 -23.13 -4.44
C PRO A 119 40.52 -22.92 -4.63
N ILE A 120 40.89 -21.77 -5.19
CA ILE A 120 42.28 -21.30 -5.32
C ILE A 120 42.40 -19.87 -4.78
N SER A 121 43.56 -19.50 -4.25
CA SER A 121 43.83 -18.15 -3.76
C SER A 121 44.12 -17.16 -4.91
N ALA A 122 44.20 -15.87 -4.56
CA ALA A 122 44.50 -14.78 -5.50
C ALA A 122 45.83 -14.95 -6.29
N ASP A 123 46.75 -15.81 -5.85
CA ASP A 123 48.00 -16.16 -6.54
C ASP A 123 47.92 -17.47 -7.34
N GLY A 124 46.81 -18.21 -7.25
CA GLY A 124 46.58 -19.48 -7.93
C GLY A 124 46.93 -20.72 -7.12
N SER A 125 47.33 -20.58 -5.86
CA SER A 125 47.61 -21.72 -4.98
C SER A 125 46.31 -22.45 -4.59
N PRO A 126 46.27 -23.80 -4.59
CA PRO A 126 45.11 -24.54 -4.09
C PRO A 126 44.80 -24.25 -2.61
N MET A 127 43.52 -24.11 -2.28
CA MET A 127 43.05 -23.93 -0.91
C MET A 127 42.48 -25.23 -0.34
N ASP A 128 43.37 -26.19 -0.05
CA ASP A 128 42.99 -27.57 0.30
C ASP A 128 42.77 -27.81 1.81
N ASP A 129 42.80 -26.77 2.64
CA ASP A 129 42.62 -26.91 4.08
C ASP A 129 41.21 -27.43 4.41
N PRO A 130 41.06 -28.68 4.86
CA PRO A 130 39.75 -29.27 5.14
C PRO A 130 39.04 -28.60 6.31
N ASP A 131 39.78 -27.92 7.20
CA ASP A 131 39.24 -27.22 8.35
C ASP A 131 38.81 -25.78 8.01
N SER A 132 39.07 -25.31 6.80
CA SER A 132 38.59 -24.00 6.35
C SER A 132 37.07 -23.99 6.23
N TYR A 133 36.46 -22.87 6.62
CA TYR A 133 35.01 -22.67 6.54
C TYR A 133 34.45 -22.99 5.16
N TRP A 134 35.13 -22.53 4.10
CA TRP A 134 34.70 -22.76 2.72
C TRP A 134 34.63 -24.26 2.39
N ASN A 135 35.68 -25.03 2.73
CA ASN A 135 35.73 -26.46 2.42
C ASN A 135 34.72 -27.27 3.24
N GLN A 136 34.50 -26.93 4.51
CA GLN A 136 33.47 -27.56 5.34
C GLN A 136 32.06 -27.29 4.79
N TRP A 137 31.77 -26.03 4.49
CA TRP A 137 30.47 -25.63 3.93
C TRP A 137 30.21 -26.30 2.57
N TYR A 138 31.18 -26.25 1.66
CA TYR A 138 31.06 -26.84 0.33
C TYR A 138 30.92 -28.37 0.39
N SER A 139 31.69 -29.03 1.26
CA SER A 139 31.58 -30.48 1.48
C SER A 139 30.20 -30.87 2.00
N GLY A 140 29.60 -30.06 2.89
CA GLY A 140 28.26 -30.28 3.39
C GLY A 140 27.18 -30.17 2.30
N LEU A 141 27.35 -29.32 1.28
CA LEU A 141 26.44 -29.25 0.13
C LEU A 141 26.60 -30.49 -0.77
N LEU A 142 27.84 -30.93 -1.02
CA LEU A 142 28.13 -32.15 -1.79
C LEU A 142 27.59 -33.41 -1.13
N GLU A 143 27.68 -33.52 0.19
CA GLU A 143 27.10 -34.63 0.95
C GLU A 143 25.57 -34.68 0.78
N THR A 144 24.90 -33.54 0.93
CA THR A 144 23.45 -33.44 0.68
C THR A 144 23.08 -33.83 -0.76
N TYR A 145 23.88 -33.45 -1.75
CA TYR A 145 23.70 -33.94 -3.12
C TYR A 145 23.87 -35.46 -3.22
N ARG A 146 24.93 -36.03 -2.64
CA ARG A 146 25.25 -37.47 -2.72
C ARG A 146 24.20 -38.35 -2.07
N GLU A 147 23.68 -37.92 -0.92
CA GLU A 147 22.62 -38.61 -0.17
C GLU A 147 21.30 -38.66 -0.93
N ASN A 148 20.93 -37.54 -1.57
CA ASN A 148 19.62 -37.40 -2.19
C ASN A 148 19.64 -37.71 -3.70
N LYS A 149 20.80 -37.64 -4.33
CA LYS A 149 21.02 -37.69 -5.79
C LYS A 149 20.14 -36.69 -6.55
N GLN A 150 19.91 -35.52 -5.94
CA GLN A 150 19.12 -34.42 -6.51
C GLN A 150 19.82 -33.09 -6.34
N LEU A 151 20.11 -32.43 -7.46
CA LEU A 151 20.72 -31.10 -7.46
C LEU A 151 19.81 -30.07 -6.77
N LEU A 152 18.48 -30.17 -6.96
CA LEU A 152 17.50 -29.31 -6.31
C LEU A 152 17.61 -29.32 -4.78
N THR A 153 17.76 -30.50 -4.18
CA THR A 153 17.83 -30.64 -2.72
C THR A 153 19.11 -30.02 -2.17
N ALA A 154 20.24 -30.15 -2.86
CA ALA A 154 21.46 -29.46 -2.46
C ALA A 154 21.33 -27.94 -2.63
N LEU A 155 20.69 -27.49 -3.71
CA LEU A 155 20.35 -26.09 -3.95
C LEU A 155 19.32 -25.54 -2.96
N CYS A 156 18.57 -26.36 -2.22
CA CYS A 156 17.73 -25.91 -1.10
C CYS A 156 18.54 -25.65 0.18
N LYS A 157 19.80 -26.12 0.24
CA LYS A 157 20.73 -25.93 1.37
C LYS A 157 21.73 -24.79 1.10
N GLY A 158 22.08 -24.56 -0.17
CA GLY A 158 23.02 -23.53 -0.60
C GLY A 158 23.39 -23.65 -2.07
N ASN A 159 23.94 -22.58 -2.65
CA ASN A 159 24.38 -22.59 -4.04
C ASN A 159 25.61 -23.50 -4.21
N LEU A 160 25.36 -24.77 -4.56
CA LEU A 160 26.40 -25.78 -4.78
C LEU A 160 27.27 -25.51 -6.03
N LEU A 161 26.84 -24.61 -6.91
CA LEU A 161 27.52 -24.37 -8.18
C LEU A 161 28.64 -23.34 -8.06
N ILE A 162 28.54 -22.45 -7.06
CA ILE A 162 29.52 -21.43 -6.64
C ILE A 162 29.72 -20.28 -7.63
N THR A 163 29.78 -20.58 -8.93
CA THR A 163 30.17 -19.64 -9.97
C THR A 163 29.53 -20.06 -11.30
N THR A 164 29.18 -19.08 -12.13
CA THR A 164 28.78 -19.30 -13.53
C THR A 164 29.86 -20.04 -14.33
N SER A 165 31.14 -19.94 -13.92
CA SER A 165 32.24 -20.76 -14.46
C SER A 165 31.96 -22.26 -14.43
N ASN A 166 31.06 -22.71 -13.54
CA ASN A 166 30.75 -24.12 -13.40
C ASN A 166 29.70 -24.62 -14.41
N PHE A 167 29.13 -23.76 -15.24
CA PHE A 167 27.94 -24.09 -16.02
C PHE A 167 28.33 -24.66 -17.38
N PHE A 168 27.72 -25.78 -17.75
CA PHE A 168 27.79 -26.37 -19.10
C PHE A 168 26.41 -26.85 -19.51
N PHE A 169 25.83 -26.30 -20.56
CA PHE A 169 24.44 -26.60 -20.94
C PHE A 169 24.22 -26.56 -22.45
N SER A 170 23.16 -27.22 -22.91
CA SER A 170 22.84 -27.23 -24.35
C SER A 170 22.32 -25.87 -24.82
N ARG A 171 22.56 -25.52 -26.08
CA ARG A 171 21.95 -24.34 -26.71
C ARG A 171 20.43 -24.34 -26.61
N GLU A 172 19.79 -25.52 -26.71
CA GLU A 172 18.34 -25.67 -26.56
C GLU A 172 17.82 -25.10 -25.22
N VAL A 173 18.62 -25.22 -24.15
CA VAL A 173 18.28 -24.64 -22.85
C VAL A 173 18.19 -23.12 -22.94
N TYR A 174 19.18 -22.48 -23.55
CA TYR A 174 19.19 -21.04 -23.78
C TYR A 174 18.07 -20.60 -24.73
N ASP A 175 17.87 -21.29 -25.85
CA ASP A 175 16.85 -20.92 -26.84
C ASP A 175 15.43 -21.01 -26.27
N LYS A 176 15.16 -21.98 -25.40
CA LYS A 176 13.82 -22.21 -24.84
C LYS A 176 13.56 -21.46 -23.55
N HIS A 177 14.58 -21.18 -22.74
CA HIS A 177 14.40 -20.52 -21.44
C HIS A 177 15.01 -19.12 -21.38
N GLY A 178 15.81 -18.71 -22.36
CA GLY A 178 16.52 -17.44 -22.35
C GLY A 178 17.79 -17.48 -21.49
N GLY A 179 18.44 -16.33 -21.36
CA GLY A 179 19.68 -16.15 -20.59
C GLY A 179 19.47 -15.96 -19.09
N PHE A 180 20.46 -15.38 -18.43
CA PHE A 180 20.48 -15.03 -17.02
C PHE A 180 19.56 -13.84 -16.72
N ALA A 181 18.80 -13.90 -15.63
CA ALA A 181 17.98 -12.80 -15.15
C ALA A 181 18.85 -11.65 -14.55
N ASP A 182 18.26 -10.46 -14.43
CA ASP A 182 18.90 -9.25 -13.88
C ASP A 182 19.05 -9.32 -12.35
N TYR A 183 19.93 -10.22 -11.89
CA TYR A 183 20.39 -10.32 -10.51
C TYR A 183 21.89 -9.98 -10.45
N ARG A 184 22.30 -9.20 -9.44
CA ARG A 184 23.71 -8.83 -9.28
C ARG A 184 24.52 -9.98 -8.69
N TYR A 185 23.97 -10.70 -7.71
CA TYR A 185 24.71 -11.68 -6.91
C TYR A 185 24.28 -13.12 -7.14
N VAL A 186 23.02 -13.36 -7.51
CA VAL A 186 22.41 -14.72 -7.55
C VAL A 186 21.86 -15.13 -8.92
N HIS A 187 22.31 -14.48 -10.00
CA HIS A 187 21.85 -14.81 -11.37
C HIS A 187 22.16 -16.25 -11.77
N ASP A 188 23.26 -16.81 -11.26
CA ASP A 188 23.66 -18.19 -11.45
C ASP A 188 22.68 -19.17 -10.76
N TYR A 189 22.32 -18.86 -9.52
CA TYR A 189 21.42 -19.64 -8.70
C TYR A 189 20.00 -19.65 -9.27
N GLU A 190 19.51 -18.49 -9.69
CA GLU A 190 18.21 -18.34 -10.35
C GLU A 190 18.13 -19.19 -11.61
N PHE A 191 19.14 -19.09 -12.48
CA PHE A 191 19.15 -19.76 -13.77
C PHE A 191 18.95 -21.27 -13.58
N VAL A 192 19.71 -21.90 -12.68
CA VAL A 192 19.62 -23.35 -12.49
C VAL A 192 18.34 -23.78 -11.79
N LEU A 193 17.84 -23.02 -10.80
CA LEU A 193 16.53 -23.29 -10.20
C LEU A 193 15.44 -23.29 -11.26
N ARG A 194 15.43 -22.29 -12.15
CA ARG A 194 14.46 -22.20 -13.24
C ARG A 194 14.53 -23.39 -14.19
N LEU A 195 15.73 -23.86 -14.54
CA LEU A 195 15.88 -25.03 -15.41
C LEU A 195 15.38 -26.32 -14.76
N ILE A 196 15.71 -26.53 -13.48
CA ILE A 196 15.26 -27.70 -12.72
C ILE A 196 13.73 -27.67 -12.61
N LEU A 197 13.15 -26.54 -12.21
CA LEU A 197 11.70 -26.39 -12.03
C LEU A 197 10.93 -26.57 -13.35
N ALA A 198 11.54 -26.19 -14.48
CA ALA A 198 11.02 -26.46 -15.81
C ALA A 198 11.20 -27.93 -16.28
N GLY A 199 11.65 -28.82 -15.40
CA GLY A 199 11.77 -30.26 -15.65
C GLY A 199 12.92 -30.65 -16.56
N ARG A 200 13.97 -29.82 -16.66
CA ARG A 200 15.15 -30.16 -17.48
C ARG A 200 16.04 -31.15 -16.76
N LYS A 201 16.63 -32.06 -17.54
CA LYS A 201 17.57 -33.06 -17.01
C LYS A 201 18.87 -32.37 -16.63
N THR A 202 19.12 -32.23 -15.34
CA THR A 202 20.32 -31.62 -14.76
C THR A 202 21.14 -32.66 -13.99
N ASP A 203 22.46 -32.55 -14.00
CA ASP A 203 23.33 -33.45 -13.22
C ASP A 203 24.59 -32.73 -12.72
N LEU A 204 25.23 -33.28 -11.70
CA LEU A 204 26.51 -32.82 -11.14
C LEU A 204 27.52 -33.98 -11.19
N LEU A 205 28.63 -33.77 -11.90
CA LEU A 205 29.77 -34.68 -11.91
C LEU A 205 30.63 -34.43 -10.65
N ASP A 206 30.31 -35.13 -9.57
CA ASP A 206 30.87 -34.89 -8.24
C ASP A 206 32.19 -35.62 -7.95
N ASP A 207 32.64 -36.48 -8.87
CA ASP A 207 33.91 -37.21 -8.79
C ASP A 207 35.13 -36.40 -9.29
N SER A 208 34.86 -35.31 -10.02
CA SER A 208 35.88 -34.54 -10.73
C SER A 208 35.76 -33.05 -10.40
N ALA A 209 36.85 -32.44 -9.94
CA ALA A 209 36.92 -30.99 -9.77
C ALA A 209 37.52 -30.36 -11.03
N LEU A 210 36.66 -29.85 -11.92
CA LEU A 210 37.08 -29.37 -13.25
C LEU A 210 37.07 -27.84 -13.39
N VAL A 211 36.69 -27.10 -12.33
CA VAL A 211 36.83 -25.63 -12.24
C VAL A 211 37.69 -25.28 -11.05
N GLN A 212 38.63 -24.36 -11.24
CA GLN A 212 39.35 -23.71 -10.18
C GLN A 212 38.75 -22.32 -9.96
N TYR A 213 38.08 -22.13 -8.83
CA TYR A 213 37.39 -20.90 -8.45
C TYR A 213 38.29 -20.00 -7.62
N ARG A 214 38.51 -18.77 -8.06
CA ARG A 214 39.48 -17.87 -7.42
C ARG A 214 38.85 -17.00 -6.34
N ILE A 215 39.43 -17.06 -5.14
CA ILE A 215 39.02 -16.23 -4.00
C ILE A 215 40.03 -15.07 -3.81
N HIS A 216 39.55 -13.84 -3.93
CA HIS A 216 40.30 -12.60 -3.75
C HIS A 216 39.40 -11.46 -3.21
N GLY A 217 40.00 -10.39 -2.68
CA GLY A 217 39.29 -9.28 -2.02
C GLY A 217 38.39 -8.41 -2.92
N ALA A 218 38.22 -8.78 -4.18
CA ALA A 218 37.39 -8.07 -5.16
C ALA A 218 36.35 -9.00 -5.81
N ASN A 219 36.11 -10.21 -5.28
CA ASN A 219 34.99 -11.02 -5.74
C ASN A 219 33.67 -10.27 -5.51
N THR A 220 32.75 -10.32 -6.48
CA THR A 220 31.47 -9.58 -6.46
C THR A 220 30.68 -9.77 -5.16
N ILE A 221 30.64 -10.99 -4.61
CA ILE A 221 29.88 -11.28 -3.38
C ILE A 221 30.44 -10.57 -2.13
N GLN A 222 31.71 -10.15 -2.16
CA GLN A 222 32.36 -9.42 -1.07
C GLN A 222 32.11 -7.90 -1.13
N GLU A 223 31.62 -7.37 -2.27
CA GLU A 223 31.29 -5.95 -2.42
C GLU A 223 30.20 -5.52 -1.43
N ASN A 224 29.12 -6.30 -1.36
CA ASN A 224 28.02 -6.06 -0.44
C ASN A 224 27.38 -7.38 0.04
N PRO A 225 27.96 -8.03 1.07
CA PRO A 225 27.47 -9.32 1.58
C PRO A 225 26.00 -9.30 2.00
N VAL A 226 25.50 -8.16 2.51
CA VAL A 226 24.09 -8.01 2.91
C VAL A 226 23.16 -8.04 1.71
N ALA A 227 23.53 -7.34 0.62
CA ALA A 227 22.72 -7.35 -0.61
C ALA A 227 22.71 -8.75 -1.26
N ALA A 228 23.84 -9.45 -1.25
CA ALA A 228 23.90 -10.84 -1.72
C ALA A 228 22.99 -11.78 -0.89
N ILE A 229 22.96 -11.61 0.43
CA ILE A 229 22.06 -12.36 1.31
C ILE A 229 20.59 -12.03 1.01
N ILE A 230 20.24 -10.74 0.84
CA ILE A 230 18.87 -10.32 0.53
C ILE A 230 18.41 -10.90 -0.81
N GLU A 231 19.22 -10.81 -1.86
CA GLU A 231 18.88 -11.41 -3.16
C GLU A 231 18.69 -12.92 -3.06
N THR A 232 19.54 -13.62 -2.28
CA THR A 232 19.39 -15.06 -2.03
C THR A 232 18.07 -15.37 -1.30
N PHE A 233 17.72 -14.56 -0.30
CA PHE A 233 16.47 -14.69 0.46
C PHE A 233 15.25 -14.50 -0.44
N GLN A 234 15.26 -13.46 -1.29
CA GLN A 234 14.19 -13.15 -2.24
C GLN A 234 14.00 -14.29 -3.26
N LEU A 235 15.10 -14.78 -3.84
CA LEU A 235 15.08 -15.89 -4.79
C LEU A 235 14.46 -17.15 -4.17
N LEU A 236 14.98 -17.61 -3.03
CA LEU A 236 14.51 -18.85 -2.41
C LEU A 236 13.07 -18.74 -1.91
N SER A 237 12.70 -17.61 -1.31
CA SER A 237 11.33 -17.36 -0.84
C SER A 237 10.35 -17.34 -2.01
N GLY A 238 10.71 -16.67 -3.12
CA GLY A 238 9.90 -16.61 -4.34
C GLY A 238 9.75 -17.96 -5.03
N SER A 239 10.79 -18.79 -5.07
CA SER A 239 10.75 -20.11 -5.69
C SER A 239 10.15 -21.21 -4.80
N THR A 240 9.93 -20.96 -3.50
CA THR A 240 9.46 -21.98 -2.55
C THR A 240 8.15 -22.67 -2.97
N PRO A 241 7.10 -21.97 -3.46
CA PRO A 241 5.87 -22.63 -3.92
C PRO A 241 6.09 -23.60 -5.07
N GLU A 242 6.95 -23.25 -6.02
CA GLU A 242 7.27 -24.10 -7.18
C GLU A 242 8.14 -25.29 -6.77
N ILE A 243 9.13 -25.07 -5.90
CA ILE A 243 9.96 -26.15 -5.31
C ILE A 243 9.06 -27.16 -4.56
N PHE A 244 8.08 -26.66 -3.80
CA PHE A 244 7.11 -27.48 -3.09
C PHE A 244 6.22 -28.32 -4.01
N ALA A 245 5.87 -27.76 -5.17
CA ALA A 245 5.08 -28.44 -6.19
C ALA A 245 5.90 -29.47 -6.99
N HIS A 246 7.19 -29.22 -7.21
CA HIS A 246 8.05 -29.99 -8.12
C HIS A 246 8.36 -31.42 -7.64
N SER A 247 8.57 -31.64 -6.34
CA SER A 247 8.96 -32.96 -5.82
C SER A 247 8.20 -33.35 -4.55
N ARG A 248 7.18 -34.22 -4.68
CA ARG A 248 6.43 -34.74 -3.52
C ARG A 248 7.29 -35.57 -2.57
N GLN A 249 8.27 -36.30 -3.08
CA GLN A 249 9.12 -37.20 -2.30
C GLN A 249 10.10 -36.45 -1.39
N TYR A 250 10.68 -35.35 -1.90
CA TYR A 250 11.71 -34.57 -1.18
C TYR A 250 11.15 -33.27 -0.59
N ARG A 251 9.82 -33.09 -0.63
CA ARG A 251 9.11 -31.89 -0.19
C ARG A 251 9.52 -31.45 1.21
N ASP A 252 9.38 -32.34 2.19
CA ASP A 252 9.62 -32.01 3.59
C ASP A 252 11.11 -31.74 3.84
N THR A 253 11.99 -32.50 3.19
CA THR A 253 13.45 -32.29 3.23
C THR A 253 13.82 -30.93 2.65
N ASN A 254 13.31 -30.60 1.46
CA ASN A 254 13.60 -29.35 0.77
C ASN A 254 13.08 -28.15 1.58
N LEU A 255 11.85 -28.23 2.12
CA LEU A 255 11.31 -27.20 2.99
C LEU A 255 12.13 -27.00 4.26
N SER A 256 12.58 -28.10 4.88
CA SER A 256 13.43 -28.05 6.08
C SER A 256 14.77 -27.38 5.77
N LEU A 257 15.40 -27.72 4.64
CA LEU A 257 16.67 -27.13 4.22
C LEU A 257 16.51 -25.64 3.86
N ILE A 258 15.46 -25.28 3.11
CA ILE A 258 15.16 -23.88 2.80
C ILE A 258 14.98 -23.09 4.09
N LYS A 259 14.20 -23.62 5.04
CA LYS A 259 14.01 -22.96 6.33
C LYS A 259 15.33 -22.76 7.07
N GLN A 260 16.16 -23.80 7.17
CA GLN A 260 17.49 -23.69 7.80
C GLN A 260 18.38 -22.65 7.10
N GLN A 261 18.32 -22.59 5.78
CA GLN A 261 19.07 -21.62 4.99
C GLN A 261 18.56 -20.20 5.23
N LEU A 262 17.24 -19.97 5.22
CA LEU A 262 16.64 -18.66 5.48
C LEU A 262 16.91 -18.18 6.92
N ASP A 263 16.81 -19.08 7.91
CA ASP A 263 17.14 -18.79 9.32
C ASP A 263 18.62 -18.38 9.43
N TRP A 264 19.54 -19.15 8.84
CA TRP A 264 20.97 -18.83 8.80
C TRP A 264 21.27 -17.50 8.09
N LEU A 265 20.60 -17.22 6.97
CA LEU A 265 20.74 -15.94 6.25
C LEU A 265 20.27 -14.78 7.12
N GLY A 266 19.14 -14.92 7.83
CA GLY A 266 18.61 -13.92 8.76
C GLY A 266 19.60 -13.60 9.89
N ASP A 267 20.16 -14.63 10.53
CA ASP A 267 21.15 -14.47 11.60
C ASP A 267 22.43 -13.76 11.11
N ASN A 268 22.89 -14.07 9.89
CA ASN A 268 24.09 -13.45 9.32
C ASN A 268 23.87 -12.00 8.85
N VAL A 269 22.67 -11.63 8.41
CA VAL A 269 22.34 -10.22 8.13
C VAL A 269 22.49 -9.39 9.40
N GLN A 270 21.92 -9.85 10.50
CA GLN A 270 22.00 -9.17 11.79
C GLN A 270 23.46 -9.03 12.26
N ALA A 271 24.23 -10.13 12.22
CA ALA A 271 25.64 -10.11 12.59
C ALA A 271 26.51 -9.22 11.67
N THR A 272 26.22 -9.18 10.37
CA THR A 272 26.96 -8.35 9.41
C THR A 272 26.64 -6.86 9.58
N ILE A 273 25.39 -6.52 9.89
CA ILE A 273 24.98 -5.15 10.23
C ILE A 273 25.71 -4.71 11.51
N GLU A 274 25.69 -5.52 12.56
CA GLU A 274 26.37 -5.25 13.83
C GLU A 274 27.90 -5.12 13.68
N GLN A 275 28.52 -5.98 12.85
CA GLN A 275 29.95 -5.88 12.52
C GLN A 275 30.27 -4.62 11.72
N LYS A 276 29.45 -4.24 10.74
CA LYS A 276 29.67 -3.01 9.96
C LYS A 276 29.48 -1.77 10.82
N GLU A 277 28.50 -1.73 11.73
CA GLU A 277 28.32 -0.64 12.69
C GLU A 277 29.53 -0.52 13.64
N THR A 278 30.01 -1.66 14.16
CA THR A 278 31.18 -1.70 15.05
C THR A 278 32.47 -1.33 14.31
N ALA A 279 32.65 -1.81 13.07
CA ALA A 279 33.79 -1.48 12.23
C ALA A 279 33.78 0.00 11.80
N HIS A 280 32.62 0.57 11.50
CA HIS A 280 32.51 2.00 11.20
C HIS A 280 32.86 2.86 12.43
N GLN A 281 32.43 2.45 13.63
CA GLN A 281 32.81 3.11 14.88
C GLN A 281 34.30 2.97 15.19
N GLN A 282 34.90 1.80 14.98
CA GLN A 282 36.34 1.57 15.17
C GLN A 282 37.19 2.29 14.12
N GLN A 283 36.72 2.37 12.87
CA GLN A 283 37.41 3.06 11.78
C GLN A 283 37.33 4.58 11.95
N ILE A 284 36.19 5.11 12.44
CA ILE A 284 36.07 6.52 12.87
C ILE A 284 36.98 6.79 14.07
N ALA A 285 37.03 5.91 15.07
CA ALA A 285 37.92 6.07 16.23
C ALA A 285 39.41 6.02 15.85
N SER A 286 39.78 5.09 14.99
CA SER A 286 41.13 4.93 14.42
C SER A 286 41.54 6.14 13.58
N LEU A 287 40.68 6.59 12.66
CA LEU A 287 40.93 7.79 11.85
C LEU A 287 41.00 9.04 12.72
N THR A 288 40.16 9.17 13.74
CA THR A 288 40.19 10.30 14.69
C THR A 288 41.50 10.30 15.47
N GLN A 289 41.95 9.14 15.96
CA GLN A 289 43.23 9.01 16.64
C GLN A 289 44.41 9.30 15.70
N HIS A 290 44.37 8.81 14.46
CA HIS A 290 45.43 9.04 13.47
C HIS A 290 45.49 10.49 13.01
N ILE A 291 44.34 11.19 12.93
CA ILE A 291 44.27 12.62 12.68
C ILE A 291 44.86 13.41 13.86
N GLU A 292 44.56 13.02 15.10
CA GLU A 292 45.08 13.70 16.31
C GLU A 292 46.59 13.48 16.47
N GLU A 293 47.09 12.28 16.17
CA GLU A 293 48.52 11.95 16.14
C GLU A 293 49.25 12.72 15.04
N ASN A 294 48.73 12.74 13.81
CA ASN A 294 49.30 13.51 12.71
C ASN A 294 49.29 15.01 12.99
N LYS A 295 48.25 15.53 13.66
CA LYS A 295 48.16 16.93 14.07
C LYS A 295 49.22 17.26 15.12
N ARG A 296 49.43 16.41 16.13
CA ARG A 296 50.54 16.55 17.09
C ARG A 296 51.89 16.48 16.41
N GLN A 297 52.08 15.57 15.46
CA GLN A 297 53.32 15.46 14.69
C GLN A 297 53.57 16.68 13.82
N LEU A 298 52.54 17.24 13.20
CA LEU A 298 52.59 18.50 12.45
C LEU A 298 52.91 19.68 13.35
N GLU A 299 52.30 19.79 14.53
CA GLU A 299 52.60 20.85 15.50
C GLU A 299 54.04 20.74 16.02
N GLN A 300 54.53 19.54 16.30
CA GLN A 300 55.92 19.29 16.68
C GLN A 300 56.89 19.61 15.53
N ASN A 301 56.61 19.17 14.31
CA ASN A 301 57.42 19.46 13.13
C ASN A 301 57.41 20.96 12.79
N TYR A 302 56.29 21.66 13.02
CA TYR A 302 56.16 23.11 12.81
C TYR A 302 56.96 23.90 13.85
N GLN A 303 56.92 23.49 15.13
CA GLN A 303 57.76 24.04 16.20
C GLN A 303 59.26 23.80 15.91
N GLN A 304 59.61 22.61 15.42
CA GLN A 304 60.98 22.24 15.08
C GLN A 304 61.47 23.01 13.84
N GLN A 305 60.64 23.17 12.80
CA GLN A 305 60.94 23.98 11.61
C GLN A 305 61.03 25.48 11.92
N ILE A 306 60.18 26.04 12.79
CA ILE A 306 60.31 27.44 13.23
C ILE A 306 61.64 27.67 13.97
N SER A 307 62.08 26.72 14.81
CA SER A 307 63.39 26.80 15.49
C SER A 307 64.59 26.72 14.53
N THR A 308 64.39 26.11 13.36
CA THR A 308 65.43 25.93 12.32
C THR A 308 65.45 27.09 11.32
N ILE A 309 64.27 27.67 11.03
CA ILE A 309 64.07 28.82 10.15
C ILE A 309 64.56 30.12 10.82
N TYR A 310 64.45 30.26 12.14
CA TYR A 310 65.00 31.42 12.86
C TYR A 310 66.55 31.43 12.91
N ASN A 311 67.21 30.31 12.60
CA ASN A 311 68.66 30.15 12.74
C ASN A 311 69.44 29.93 11.43
N SER A 312 68.81 30.03 10.24
CA SER A 312 69.51 29.81 8.97
C SER A 312 69.55 31.04 8.05
N THR A 313 70.77 31.49 7.81
CA THR A 313 71.22 32.74 7.22
C THR A 313 71.10 32.78 5.69
N SER A 314 69.90 32.61 5.13
CA SER A 314 69.77 32.56 3.65
C SER A 314 68.46 33.15 3.10
N TYR A 315 67.97 34.26 3.67
CA TYR A 315 66.76 34.95 3.17
C TYR A 315 67.04 36.06 2.14
N ARG A 316 68.09 35.93 1.32
CA ARG A 316 68.37 36.84 0.21
C ARG A 316 68.99 36.06 -0.96
N LEU A 317 68.23 36.01 -2.05
CA LEU A 317 68.57 35.67 -3.45
C LEU A 317 67.75 34.49 -3.98
N GLY A 318 66.94 34.73 -5.02
CA GLY A 318 66.37 33.67 -5.85
C GLY A 318 64.97 33.95 -6.36
N ASN A 319 64.86 34.88 -7.30
CA ASN A 319 63.66 35.17 -8.08
C ASN A 319 63.34 34.01 -9.06
N LYS A 320 62.05 33.87 -9.41
CA LYS A 320 61.50 33.30 -10.65
C LYS A 320 61.54 31.76 -10.81
N ILE A 321 60.34 31.17 -10.77
CA ILE A 321 59.74 30.11 -11.61
C ILE A 321 58.77 29.32 -10.73
N VAL A 322 57.51 29.75 -10.62
CA VAL A 322 56.33 28.85 -10.45
C VAL A 322 55.09 29.65 -10.86
N SER A 323 54.80 29.73 -12.16
CA SER A 323 53.52 30.25 -12.67
C SER A 323 53.00 29.42 -13.85
N PRO A 324 52.80 28.10 -13.67
CA PRO A 324 51.52 27.51 -14.10
C PRO A 324 50.90 26.49 -13.11
N ILE A 325 51.68 25.94 -12.18
CA ILE A 325 51.27 24.81 -11.32
C ILE A 325 50.30 25.25 -10.21
N GLN A 326 50.38 26.50 -9.75
CA GLN A 326 49.48 27.03 -8.71
C GLN A 326 48.02 27.21 -9.19
N ARG A 327 47.81 27.49 -10.48
CA ARG A 327 46.46 27.64 -11.07
C ARG A 327 45.76 26.29 -11.31
N VAL A 328 46.53 25.26 -11.65
CA VAL A 328 46.04 23.90 -11.87
C VAL A 328 45.75 23.19 -10.54
N ARG A 329 46.63 23.36 -9.54
CA ARG A 329 46.42 22.83 -8.19
C ARG A 329 45.22 23.47 -7.49
N ASN A 330 45.00 24.78 -7.61
CA ASN A 330 43.82 25.43 -7.01
C ASN A 330 42.49 25.07 -7.69
N ARG A 331 42.50 24.62 -8.96
CA ARG A 331 41.32 24.06 -9.65
C ARG A 331 41.06 22.61 -9.25
N LEU A 332 42.10 21.76 -9.23
CA LEU A 332 41.98 20.34 -8.86
C LEU A 332 41.64 20.12 -7.37
N THR A 333 42.18 20.95 -6.47
CA THR A 333 41.87 20.85 -5.04
C THR A 333 40.48 21.40 -4.68
N ARG A 334 39.86 22.20 -5.57
CA ARG A 334 38.44 22.60 -5.47
C ARG A 334 37.51 21.57 -6.10
N PHE A 335 37.94 20.89 -7.17
CA PHE A 335 37.16 19.87 -7.87
C PHE A 335 37.00 18.59 -7.04
N LEU A 336 38.05 18.18 -6.31
CA LEU A 336 38.04 16.96 -5.49
C LEU A 336 37.46 17.14 -4.07
N ASN A 337 37.17 18.38 -3.63
CA ASN A 337 36.69 18.70 -2.27
C ASN A 337 35.29 19.35 -2.23
N ARG A 338 34.53 19.36 -3.33
CA ARG A 338 33.14 19.84 -3.28
C ARG A 338 32.28 18.80 -2.56
N LYS A 339 32.23 18.91 -1.23
CA LYS A 339 31.26 18.20 -0.41
C LYS A 339 29.86 18.49 -0.95
N GLU A 340 29.07 17.44 -1.12
CA GLU A 340 27.62 17.53 -1.26
C GLU A 340 27.06 18.46 -0.18
N HIS A 341 26.28 19.45 -0.58
CA HIS A 341 25.64 20.36 0.35
C HIS A 341 24.23 19.82 0.62
N ARG A 342 24.04 19.30 1.84
CA ARG A 342 22.74 18.83 2.31
C ARG A 342 22.02 19.96 3.02
N ILE A 343 20.73 20.07 2.74
CA ILE A 343 19.80 20.96 3.42
C ILE A 343 18.64 20.12 3.94
N HIS A 344 18.08 20.52 5.07
CA HIS A 344 17.04 19.76 5.77
C HIS A 344 15.67 20.42 5.74
N ASP A 345 15.62 21.73 5.46
CA ASP A 345 14.37 22.50 5.45
C ASP A 345 14.45 23.74 4.56
N ILE A 346 13.32 24.44 4.50
CA ILE A 346 13.14 25.68 3.73
C ILE A 346 14.02 26.81 4.29
N GLN A 347 14.18 26.90 5.61
CA GLN A 347 14.96 27.98 6.21
C GLN A 347 16.45 27.87 5.87
N GLU A 348 17.01 26.66 5.88
CA GLU A 348 18.36 26.37 5.42
C GLU A 348 18.53 26.68 3.93
N THR A 349 17.51 26.37 3.13
CA THR A 349 17.48 26.72 1.70
C THR A 349 17.57 28.23 1.48
N GLN A 350 16.73 29.01 2.16
CA GLN A 350 16.76 30.48 2.10
C GLN A 350 18.10 31.05 2.56
N ALA A 351 18.63 30.55 3.69
CA ALA A 351 19.92 30.98 4.23
C ALA A 351 21.07 30.71 3.24
N PHE A 352 21.03 29.57 2.56
CA PHE A 352 22.00 29.25 1.53
C PHE A 352 21.89 30.19 0.32
N ILE A 353 20.67 30.44 -0.17
CA ILE A 353 20.45 31.36 -1.30
C ILE A 353 20.95 32.75 -0.95
N LEU A 354 20.61 33.30 0.22
CA LEU A 354 21.08 34.62 0.67
C LEU A 354 22.61 34.71 0.74
N LYS A 355 23.27 33.71 1.33
CA LYS A 355 24.73 33.66 1.44
C LYS A 355 25.43 33.67 0.08
N ASN A 356 24.78 33.10 -0.93
CA ASN A 356 25.33 32.96 -2.28
C ASN A 356 24.68 33.91 -3.30
N ARG A 357 23.78 34.82 -2.89
CA ARG A 357 22.96 35.63 -3.80
C ARG A 357 23.77 36.38 -4.84
N HIS A 358 24.90 36.96 -4.46
CA HIS A 358 25.78 37.76 -5.33
C HIS A 358 26.31 37.02 -6.57
N ARG A 359 26.29 35.68 -6.59
CA ARG A 359 26.77 34.88 -7.72
C ARG A 359 25.67 34.16 -8.48
N LEU A 360 24.47 34.07 -7.93
CA LEU A 360 23.38 33.29 -8.53
C LEU A 360 22.57 34.16 -9.49
N LYS A 361 22.20 33.58 -10.63
CA LYS A 361 21.21 34.14 -11.57
C LYS A 361 19.93 33.32 -11.61
N CYS A 362 20.04 32.01 -11.34
CA CYS A 362 18.94 31.08 -11.43
C CYS A 362 18.91 30.14 -10.23
N VAL A 363 17.69 29.81 -9.80
CA VAL A 363 17.42 28.67 -8.91
C VAL A 363 16.51 27.72 -9.67
N SER A 364 16.99 26.51 -9.92
CA SER A 364 16.19 25.43 -10.49
C SER A 364 15.80 24.43 -9.42
N PHE A 365 14.60 23.87 -9.54
CA PHE A 365 14.10 22.83 -8.66
C PHE A 365 13.78 21.57 -9.44
N ASP A 366 14.04 20.42 -8.83
CA ASP A 366 13.36 19.21 -9.24
C ASP A 366 11.86 19.31 -8.91
N ILE A 367 11.01 18.72 -9.74
CA ILE A 367 9.55 18.79 -9.53
C ILE A 367 9.11 17.78 -8.47
N PHE A 368 9.42 16.50 -8.69
CA PHE A 368 8.89 15.41 -7.89
C PHE A 368 9.76 15.19 -6.66
N ASP A 369 9.14 14.77 -5.56
CA ASP A 369 9.78 14.62 -4.24
C ASP A 369 10.58 15.85 -3.74
N THR A 370 10.37 17.01 -4.36
CA THR A 370 11.05 18.28 -4.07
C THR A 370 10.03 19.43 -3.99
N LEU A 371 9.46 19.88 -5.11
CA LEU A 371 8.35 20.86 -5.09
C LEU A 371 7.03 20.18 -4.73
N LEU A 372 6.80 19.01 -5.32
CA LEU A 372 5.68 18.14 -5.07
C LEU A 372 6.11 16.95 -4.21
N ALA A 373 5.19 16.40 -3.42
CA ALA A 373 5.35 15.13 -2.73
C ALA A 373 4.14 14.24 -3.03
N ARG A 374 4.30 12.93 -2.83
CA ARG A 374 3.25 11.94 -3.09
C ARG A 374 2.55 11.52 -1.81
N VAL A 375 1.22 11.42 -1.84
CA VAL A 375 0.44 10.85 -0.71
C VAL A 375 0.49 9.32 -0.67
N ILE A 376 0.93 8.69 -1.75
CA ILE A 376 0.97 7.25 -1.96
C ILE A 376 2.35 6.79 -2.43
N GLU A 377 2.78 5.65 -1.91
CA GLU A 377 4.03 4.98 -2.26
C GLU A 377 3.76 3.48 -2.43
N PRO A 378 4.49 2.80 -3.33
CA PRO A 378 5.50 3.36 -4.24
C PRO A 378 4.85 4.08 -5.46
N PRO A 379 5.60 4.82 -6.30
CA PRO A 379 5.02 5.58 -7.43
C PRO A 379 4.26 4.71 -8.44
N GLU A 380 4.62 3.43 -8.57
CA GLU A 380 3.95 2.44 -9.43
C GLU A 380 2.50 2.18 -9.00
N ALA A 381 2.15 2.45 -7.74
CA ALA A 381 0.78 2.35 -7.27
C ALA A 381 -0.17 3.30 -8.03
N VAL A 382 0.33 4.46 -8.48
CA VAL A 382 -0.43 5.40 -9.31
C VAL A 382 -0.74 4.78 -10.68
N GLN A 383 0.23 4.09 -11.29
CA GLN A 383 0.02 3.39 -12.56
C GLN A 383 -1.04 2.29 -12.44
N MET A 384 -1.04 1.56 -11.32
CA MET A 384 -2.09 0.57 -11.05
C MET A 384 -3.46 1.24 -10.87
N ALA A 385 -3.52 2.42 -10.25
CA ALA A 385 -4.75 3.21 -10.15
C ALA A 385 -5.27 3.61 -11.54
N VAL A 386 -4.40 4.09 -12.43
CA VAL A 386 -4.75 4.38 -13.84
C VAL A 386 -5.33 3.15 -14.54
N CYS A 387 -4.67 1.98 -14.40
CA CYS A 387 -5.14 0.75 -15.01
C CYS A 387 -6.51 0.29 -14.47
N ARG A 388 -6.78 0.49 -13.18
CA ARG A 388 -8.09 0.18 -12.57
C ARG A 388 -9.19 1.10 -13.08
N GLU A 389 -8.95 2.41 -13.08
CA GLU A 389 -9.92 3.40 -13.58
C GLU A 389 -10.23 3.16 -15.06
N LEU A 390 -9.20 2.87 -15.87
CA LEU A 390 -9.38 2.52 -17.27
C LEU A 390 -10.22 1.25 -17.44
N ALA A 391 -9.91 0.18 -16.70
CA ALA A 391 -10.67 -1.07 -16.76
C ALA A 391 -12.13 -0.88 -16.32
N ALA A 392 -12.38 -0.07 -15.29
CA ALA A 392 -13.73 0.23 -14.83
C ALA A 392 -14.58 0.94 -15.89
N ILE A 393 -13.98 1.84 -16.67
CA ILE A 393 -14.65 2.56 -17.77
C ILE A 393 -14.88 1.66 -18.99
N LEU A 394 -13.90 0.80 -19.33
CA LEU A 394 -14.02 -0.11 -20.47
C LEU A 394 -15.02 -1.25 -20.22
N GLY A 395 -15.08 -1.76 -18.98
CA GLY A 395 -15.98 -2.85 -18.59
C GLY A 395 -15.70 -4.17 -19.33
N GLY A 396 -16.66 -5.11 -19.26
CA GLY A 396 -16.56 -6.40 -19.95
C GLY A 396 -15.44 -7.29 -19.40
N ASP A 397 -14.61 -7.85 -20.30
CA ASP A 397 -13.47 -8.71 -19.95
C ASP A 397 -12.19 -7.92 -19.61
N HIS A 398 -12.24 -6.58 -19.67
CA HIS A 398 -11.12 -5.73 -19.30
C HIS A 398 -10.97 -5.65 -17.78
N THR A 399 -9.87 -6.19 -17.29
CA THR A 399 -9.47 -6.10 -15.89
C THR A 399 -8.29 -5.14 -15.73
N ALA A 400 -8.09 -4.64 -14.51
CA ALA A 400 -6.91 -3.84 -14.18
C ALA A 400 -5.60 -4.57 -14.52
N ALA A 401 -5.58 -5.89 -14.30
CA ALA A 401 -4.45 -6.75 -14.65
C ALA A 401 -4.19 -6.78 -16.16
N SER A 402 -5.24 -6.93 -17.00
CA SER A 402 -5.07 -6.91 -18.45
C SER A 402 -4.64 -5.54 -18.97
N ALA A 403 -5.17 -4.45 -18.41
CA ALA A 403 -4.77 -3.09 -18.78
C ALA A 403 -3.30 -2.83 -18.43
N CYS A 404 -2.88 -3.24 -17.22
CA CYS A 404 -1.50 -3.13 -16.76
C CYS A 404 -0.54 -3.98 -17.60
N GLN A 405 -0.92 -5.22 -17.93
CA GLN A 405 -0.12 -6.09 -18.79
C GLN A 405 0.07 -5.48 -20.19
N ALA A 406 -0.98 -4.88 -20.77
CA ALA A 406 -0.87 -4.19 -22.06
C ALA A 406 0.08 -2.98 -21.96
N ARG A 407 -0.01 -2.19 -20.88
CA ARG A 407 0.90 -1.06 -20.61
C ARG A 407 2.35 -1.52 -20.52
N GLN A 408 2.61 -2.56 -19.73
CA GLN A 408 3.95 -3.10 -19.53
C GLN A 408 4.57 -3.63 -20.83
N LYS A 409 3.76 -4.27 -21.70
CA LYS A 409 4.22 -4.70 -23.03
C LYS A 409 4.61 -3.51 -23.91
N ALA A 410 3.78 -2.47 -23.94
CA ALA A 410 4.07 -1.25 -24.70
C ALA A 410 5.34 -0.55 -24.18
N GLU A 411 5.48 -0.44 -22.85
CA GLU A 411 6.66 0.15 -22.22
C GLU A 411 7.93 -0.66 -22.52
N LEU A 412 7.88 -1.99 -22.42
CA LEU A 412 9.00 -2.87 -22.75
C LEU A 412 9.41 -2.73 -24.22
N HIS A 413 8.43 -2.68 -25.13
CA HIS A 413 8.66 -2.50 -26.56
C HIS A 413 9.35 -1.17 -26.87
N LEU A 414 8.84 -0.06 -26.33
CA LEU A 414 9.44 1.26 -26.51
C LEU A 414 10.81 1.41 -25.87
N ARG A 415 11.03 0.85 -24.67
CA ARG A 415 12.35 0.85 -24.03
C ARG A 415 13.37 0.05 -24.85
N THR A 416 12.96 -1.03 -25.50
CA THR A 416 13.81 -1.81 -26.40
C THR A 416 14.21 -0.96 -27.62
N LEU A 417 13.24 -0.32 -28.28
CA LEU A 417 13.47 0.57 -29.42
C LEU A 417 14.34 1.79 -29.07
N ALA A 418 14.16 2.38 -27.88
CA ALA A 418 14.92 3.54 -27.43
C ALA A 418 16.40 3.17 -27.16
N ARG A 419 16.65 2.01 -26.55
CA ARG A 419 18.00 1.48 -26.33
C ARG A 419 18.75 1.24 -27.64
N GLU A 420 18.07 0.72 -28.65
CA GLU A 420 18.65 0.48 -29.98
C GLU A 420 18.99 1.77 -30.74
N ASN A 421 18.24 2.86 -30.54
CA ASN A 421 18.35 4.08 -31.36
C ASN A 421 19.06 5.26 -30.69
N ARG A 422 19.01 5.42 -29.36
CA ARG A 422 19.47 6.64 -28.65
C ARG A 422 20.43 6.41 -27.48
N GLY A 423 20.71 5.15 -27.10
CA GLY A 423 21.65 4.81 -26.02
C GLY A 423 21.17 5.06 -24.59
N ASP A 424 20.15 5.92 -24.42
CA ASP A 424 19.42 6.17 -23.18
C ASP A 424 18.00 5.57 -23.33
N GLY A 425 17.61 4.68 -22.41
CA GLY A 425 16.41 3.84 -22.52
C GLY A 425 15.10 4.50 -22.05
N GLU A 426 14.98 5.81 -22.13
CA GLU A 426 13.77 6.54 -21.72
C GLU A 426 12.69 6.47 -22.81
N CYS A 427 11.43 6.23 -22.40
CA CYS A 427 10.26 6.20 -23.28
C CYS A 427 9.38 7.44 -23.03
N HIS A 428 8.94 8.09 -24.10
CA HIS A 428 8.03 9.23 -24.02
C HIS A 428 6.59 8.77 -23.77
N PHE A 429 5.84 9.45 -22.88
CA PHE A 429 4.49 9.01 -22.52
C PHE A 429 3.51 8.97 -23.70
N ASN A 430 3.58 9.91 -24.66
CA ASN A 430 2.69 9.86 -25.83
C ASN A 430 2.92 8.59 -26.67
N ASP A 431 4.19 8.21 -26.87
CA ASP A 431 4.53 6.99 -27.60
C ASP A 431 4.03 5.76 -26.84
N LEU A 432 4.14 5.78 -25.51
CA LEU A 432 3.59 4.74 -24.63
C LEU A 432 2.09 4.61 -24.79
N VAL A 433 1.34 5.70 -24.81
CA VAL A 433 -0.12 5.67 -24.98
C VAL A 433 -0.50 5.14 -26.36
N ASP A 434 0.20 5.57 -27.41
CA ASP A 434 -0.06 5.10 -28.77
C ASP A 434 0.14 3.57 -28.89
N ASP A 435 1.25 3.04 -28.38
CA ASP A 435 1.50 1.59 -28.39
C ASP A 435 0.58 0.83 -27.41
N TRP A 436 0.25 1.43 -26.26
CA TRP A 436 -0.68 0.82 -25.30
C TRP A 436 -2.09 0.68 -25.89
N VAL A 437 -2.55 1.67 -26.65
CA VAL A 437 -3.83 1.62 -27.37
C VAL A 437 -3.86 0.53 -28.44
N GLU A 438 -2.74 0.25 -29.10
CA GLU A 438 -2.63 -0.86 -30.06
C GLU A 438 -2.73 -2.23 -29.37
N GLN A 439 -2.22 -2.35 -28.14
CA GLN A 439 -2.26 -3.58 -27.35
C GLN A 439 -3.62 -3.82 -26.67
N LEU A 440 -4.47 -2.78 -26.55
CA LEU A 440 -5.78 -2.82 -25.91
C LEU A 440 -6.91 -3.02 -26.94
N ASP A 441 -7.50 -4.22 -27.01
CA ASP A 441 -8.70 -4.47 -27.81
C ASP A 441 -9.97 -3.96 -27.09
N ALA A 442 -10.12 -2.64 -27.00
CA ALA A 442 -11.11 -1.99 -26.14
C ALA A 442 -12.49 -1.76 -26.78
N GLY A 443 -12.71 -2.20 -28.03
CA GLY A 443 -13.98 -2.01 -28.75
C GLY A 443 -14.41 -0.55 -29.01
N ILE A 444 -13.58 0.44 -28.66
CA ILE A 444 -13.79 1.88 -28.88
C ILE A 444 -12.74 2.46 -29.84
N PRO A 445 -13.02 3.59 -30.53
CA PRO A 445 -12.06 4.21 -31.42
C PRO A 445 -10.75 4.56 -30.71
N LYS A 446 -9.61 4.15 -31.28
CA LYS A 446 -8.26 4.33 -30.73
C LYS A 446 -7.97 5.75 -30.23
N GLN A 447 -8.35 6.77 -31.00
CA GLN A 447 -8.16 8.17 -30.62
C GLN A 447 -8.94 8.58 -29.36
N ARG A 448 -10.14 8.02 -29.16
CA ARG A 448 -10.92 8.24 -27.94
C ARG A 448 -10.28 7.52 -26.75
N LEU A 449 -9.76 6.30 -26.96
CA LEU A 449 -9.04 5.56 -25.93
C LEU A 449 -7.76 6.29 -25.48
N ALA A 450 -6.95 6.77 -26.43
CA ALA A 450 -5.76 7.57 -26.12
C ALA A 450 -6.10 8.82 -25.29
N THR A 451 -7.13 9.57 -25.71
CA THR A 451 -7.61 10.75 -24.98
C THR A 451 -8.05 10.41 -23.56
N LEU A 452 -8.73 9.27 -23.39
CA LEU A 452 -9.17 8.77 -22.09
C LEU A 452 -7.97 8.41 -21.20
N ILE A 453 -6.98 7.68 -21.72
CA ILE A 453 -5.77 7.29 -20.99
C ILE A 453 -5.01 8.53 -20.51
N HIS A 454 -4.78 9.52 -21.38
CA HIS A 454 -4.12 10.77 -20.97
C HIS A 454 -4.87 11.50 -19.85
N LYS A 455 -6.20 11.56 -19.95
CA LYS A 455 -7.03 12.20 -18.92
C LYS A 455 -6.90 11.48 -17.58
N ILE A 456 -7.02 10.16 -17.58
CA ILE A 456 -6.94 9.35 -16.35
C ILE A 456 -5.54 9.45 -15.72
N GLU A 457 -4.47 9.43 -16.53
CA GLU A 457 -3.09 9.57 -16.04
C GLU A 457 -2.91 10.88 -15.26
N VAL A 458 -3.28 12.02 -15.87
CA VAL A 458 -3.16 13.34 -15.23
C VAL A 458 -4.05 13.42 -14.00
N GLU A 459 -5.27 12.90 -14.06
CA GLU A 459 -6.18 12.88 -12.91
C GLU A 459 -5.58 12.09 -11.74
N MET A 460 -5.04 10.89 -11.99
CA MET A 460 -4.43 10.07 -10.93
C MET A 460 -3.15 10.67 -10.37
N GLU A 461 -2.30 11.27 -11.21
CA GLU A 461 -1.10 11.98 -10.76
C GLU A 461 -1.47 13.22 -9.93
N CYS A 462 -2.46 14.01 -10.37
CA CYS A 462 -2.96 15.14 -9.58
C CYS A 462 -3.51 14.68 -8.23
N LEU A 463 -4.24 13.57 -8.16
CA LEU A 463 -4.71 13.03 -6.87
C LEU A 463 -3.56 12.51 -5.99
N ALA A 464 -2.54 11.93 -6.59
CA ALA A 464 -1.40 11.36 -5.87
C ALA A 464 -0.43 12.43 -5.35
N LEU A 465 -0.41 13.63 -5.96
CA LEU A 465 0.57 14.68 -5.67
C LEU A 465 -0.02 15.84 -4.87
N TYR A 466 0.81 16.42 -4.01
CA TYR A 466 0.51 17.66 -3.30
C TYR A 466 1.75 18.55 -3.26
N VAL A 467 1.55 19.86 -3.08
CA VAL A 467 2.65 20.82 -2.93
C VAL A 467 3.24 20.69 -1.53
N LYS A 468 4.56 20.51 -1.41
CA LYS A 468 5.18 20.43 -0.10
C LYS A 468 4.92 21.70 0.73
N PRO A 469 4.63 21.57 2.04
CA PRO A 469 4.35 22.72 2.90
C PRO A 469 5.45 23.79 2.81
N GLY A 470 5.05 25.05 2.62
CA GLY A 470 5.97 26.20 2.53
C GLY A 470 6.67 26.40 1.17
N MET A 471 6.53 25.49 0.19
CA MET A 471 7.17 25.66 -1.12
C MET A 471 6.67 26.89 -1.89
N LEU A 472 5.36 27.17 -1.86
CA LEU A 472 4.79 28.36 -2.52
C LEU A 472 5.40 29.65 -1.96
N GLU A 473 5.54 29.73 -0.65
CA GLU A 473 6.16 30.87 0.04
C GLU A 473 7.64 31.01 -0.32
N LEU A 474 8.36 29.88 -0.40
CA LEU A 474 9.75 29.86 -0.84
C LEU A 474 9.91 30.38 -2.27
N LEU A 475 9.09 29.90 -3.20
CA LEU A 475 9.14 30.34 -4.60
C LEU A 475 8.83 31.84 -4.74
N ASP A 476 7.80 32.33 -4.04
CA ASP A 476 7.47 33.76 -4.01
C ASP A 476 8.62 34.60 -3.43
N TRP A 477 9.26 34.11 -2.37
CA TRP A 477 10.41 34.76 -1.77
C TRP A 477 11.63 34.77 -2.71
N ILE A 478 11.88 33.70 -3.47
CA ILE A 478 12.98 33.64 -4.46
C ILE A 478 12.73 34.65 -5.59
N LYS A 479 11.50 34.79 -6.09
CA LYS A 479 11.17 35.80 -7.10
C LYS A 479 11.46 37.22 -6.63
N GLN A 480 11.21 37.53 -5.36
CA GLN A 480 11.56 38.82 -4.77
C GLN A 480 13.06 39.09 -4.73
N GLN A 481 13.90 38.06 -4.85
CA GLN A 481 15.35 38.20 -4.93
C GLN A 481 15.84 38.53 -6.35
N ASP A 482 14.99 38.67 -7.37
CA ASP A 482 15.40 38.91 -8.78
C ASP A 482 16.25 37.75 -9.34
N LEU A 483 15.78 36.51 -9.11
CA LEU A 483 16.36 35.27 -9.61
C LEU A 483 15.37 34.59 -10.56
N THR A 484 15.86 34.03 -11.66
CA THR A 484 15.05 33.18 -12.54
C THR A 484 14.71 31.87 -11.83
N LEU A 485 13.45 31.45 -11.90
CA LEU A 485 12.96 30.19 -11.35
C LEU A 485 12.69 29.18 -12.46
N ILE A 486 13.39 28.05 -12.40
CA ILE A 486 13.24 26.94 -13.34
C ILE A 486 12.75 25.70 -12.61
N ALA A 487 11.89 24.91 -13.23
CA ALA A 487 11.59 23.55 -12.78
C ALA A 487 12.10 22.52 -13.80
N THR A 488 12.62 21.41 -13.30
CA THR A 488 13.11 20.30 -14.13
C THR A 488 12.42 19.00 -13.74
N SER A 489 12.16 18.12 -14.70
CA SER A 489 11.67 16.77 -14.42
C SER A 489 12.32 15.72 -15.31
N ASP A 490 12.60 14.56 -14.72
CA ASP A 490 13.04 13.33 -15.36
C ASP A 490 11.96 12.24 -15.40
N MET A 491 10.69 12.60 -15.18
CA MET A 491 9.59 11.65 -15.32
C MET A 491 9.28 11.36 -16.80
N TYR A 492 8.68 10.20 -17.04
CA TYR A 492 8.26 9.75 -18.38
C TYR A 492 7.15 10.63 -19.00
N LEU A 493 6.45 11.43 -18.18
CA LEU A 493 5.38 12.33 -18.60
C LEU A 493 5.92 13.42 -19.55
N GLY A 494 5.13 13.81 -20.55
CA GLY A 494 5.46 14.90 -21.46
C GLY A 494 5.29 16.28 -20.81
N GLU A 495 5.79 17.32 -21.47
CA GLU A 495 5.74 18.69 -20.92
C GLU A 495 4.30 19.15 -20.68
N ARG A 496 3.39 18.84 -21.61
CA ARG A 496 1.97 19.18 -21.47
C ARG A 496 1.35 18.60 -20.19
N HIS A 497 1.60 17.33 -19.89
CA HIS A 497 1.03 16.67 -18.70
C HIS A 497 1.59 17.30 -17.42
N ILE A 498 2.88 17.60 -17.39
CA ILE A 498 3.51 18.28 -16.25
C ILE A 498 2.96 19.70 -16.08
N GLN A 499 2.72 20.45 -17.16
CA GLN A 499 2.07 21.75 -17.08
C GLN A 499 0.66 21.66 -16.50
N GLU A 500 -0.12 20.65 -16.90
CA GLU A 500 -1.47 20.40 -16.35
C GLU A 500 -1.40 20.09 -14.84
N ILE A 501 -0.47 19.23 -14.40
CA ILE A 501 -0.23 18.93 -12.98
C ILE A 501 0.21 20.19 -12.21
N LEU A 502 1.21 20.92 -12.69
CA LEU A 502 1.69 22.13 -12.04
C LEU A 502 0.63 23.23 -12.00
N SER A 503 -0.25 23.30 -13.00
CA SER A 503 -1.38 24.23 -13.01
C SER A 503 -2.41 23.86 -11.95
N ASP A 504 -2.78 22.58 -11.84
CA ASP A 504 -3.65 22.06 -10.77
C ASP A 504 -3.11 22.38 -9.38
N LYS A 505 -1.79 22.25 -9.21
CA LYS A 505 -1.09 22.54 -7.96
C LYS A 505 -0.76 24.02 -7.73
N GLY A 506 -1.17 24.91 -8.62
CA GLY A 506 -0.92 26.34 -8.49
C GLY A 506 0.57 26.72 -8.54
N LEU A 507 1.43 25.87 -9.10
CA LEU A 507 2.86 26.10 -9.23
C LEU A 507 3.27 26.67 -10.59
N LEU A 508 2.52 26.38 -11.66
CA LEU A 508 2.94 26.73 -13.03
C LEU A 508 3.21 28.23 -13.19
N HIS A 509 2.32 29.09 -12.67
CA HIS A 509 2.47 30.54 -12.76
C HIS A 509 3.59 31.12 -11.86
N LYS A 510 4.14 30.30 -10.94
CA LYS A 510 5.28 30.66 -10.08
C LYS A 510 6.61 30.42 -10.78
N LEU A 511 6.65 29.61 -11.82
CA LEU A 511 7.87 29.25 -12.54
C LEU A 511 8.04 30.16 -13.77
N ASP A 512 9.29 30.44 -14.14
CA ASP A 512 9.58 31.20 -15.35
C ASP A 512 9.82 30.27 -16.54
N GLU A 513 10.42 29.08 -16.30
CA GLU A 513 10.66 28.05 -17.30
C GLU A 513 10.46 26.63 -16.75
N LEU A 514 10.12 25.70 -17.65
CA LEU A 514 9.96 24.27 -17.39
C LEU A 514 10.83 23.48 -18.38
N HIS A 515 11.61 22.52 -17.88
CA HIS A 515 12.46 21.66 -18.70
C HIS A 515 12.20 20.19 -18.37
N VAL A 516 11.76 19.41 -19.36
CA VAL A 516 11.37 18.00 -19.15
C VAL A 516 12.29 17.09 -19.98
N SER A 517 12.83 16.03 -19.36
CA SER A 517 13.77 15.12 -20.03
C SER A 517 13.11 14.36 -21.17
N SER A 518 11.84 13.99 -21.03
CA SER A 518 11.10 13.22 -22.03
C SER A 518 11.00 13.94 -23.38
N GLU A 519 10.84 15.27 -23.40
CA GLU A 519 10.77 16.07 -24.63
C GLU A 519 12.15 16.26 -25.29
N SER A 520 13.18 16.48 -24.47
CA SER A 520 14.53 16.81 -24.92
C SER A 520 15.41 15.58 -25.17
N GLY A 521 15.07 14.43 -24.58
CA GLY A 521 15.93 13.25 -24.48
C GLY A 521 17.19 13.48 -23.64
N LEU A 522 17.21 14.53 -22.81
CA LEU A 522 18.36 14.93 -21.99
C LEU A 522 18.06 14.72 -20.50
N CYS A 523 18.75 13.78 -19.86
CA CYS A 523 18.51 13.45 -18.46
C CYS A 523 19.33 14.32 -17.49
N LYS A 524 18.79 14.57 -16.28
CA LYS A 524 19.51 15.19 -15.16
C LYS A 524 20.69 14.34 -14.70
N HIS A 525 20.50 13.01 -14.66
CA HIS A 525 21.52 12.05 -14.19
C HIS A 525 22.84 12.14 -14.97
N SER A 526 22.77 12.31 -16.29
CA SER A 526 23.97 12.49 -17.14
C SER A 526 24.52 13.92 -17.11
N GLY A 527 23.78 14.85 -16.50
CA GLY A 527 24.07 16.28 -16.45
C GLY A 527 23.80 17.04 -17.76
N LYS A 528 23.44 16.34 -18.85
CA LYS A 528 23.21 16.95 -20.16
C LYS A 528 22.08 17.99 -20.12
N LEU A 529 21.05 17.78 -19.30
CA LEU A 529 19.96 18.74 -19.14
C LEU A 529 20.44 20.09 -18.58
N PHE A 530 21.28 20.06 -17.54
CA PHE A 530 21.84 21.29 -16.97
C PHE A 530 22.76 22.00 -17.95
N GLN A 531 23.55 21.24 -18.71
CA GLN A 531 24.40 21.81 -19.75
C GLN A 531 23.56 22.56 -20.80
N HIS A 532 22.45 21.96 -21.25
CA HIS A 532 21.52 22.60 -22.19
C HIS A 532 20.94 23.90 -21.63
N ILE A 533 20.48 23.90 -20.37
CA ILE A 533 19.96 25.09 -19.69
C ILE A 533 21.04 26.19 -19.62
N LEU A 534 22.27 25.83 -19.23
CA LEU A 534 23.38 26.78 -19.13
C LEU A 534 23.75 27.38 -20.51
N GLU A 535 23.77 26.55 -21.55
CA GLU A 535 24.06 26.97 -22.93
C GLU A 535 22.97 27.89 -23.50
N GLN A 536 21.69 27.55 -23.28
CA GLN A 536 20.55 28.35 -23.73
C GLN A 536 20.58 29.77 -23.16
N HIS A 537 20.97 29.91 -21.90
CA HIS A 537 20.99 31.19 -21.18
C HIS A 537 22.35 31.90 -21.21
N GLY A 538 23.40 31.24 -21.69
CA GLY A 538 24.76 31.76 -21.67
C GLY A 538 25.30 31.98 -20.25
N TRP A 539 24.85 31.16 -19.28
CA TRP A 539 25.29 31.22 -17.89
C TRP A 539 26.53 30.35 -17.65
N SER A 540 27.33 30.75 -16.68
CA SER A 540 28.37 29.89 -16.12
C SER A 540 27.77 28.94 -15.08
N PRO A 541 28.31 27.73 -14.90
CA PRO A 541 27.77 26.75 -13.97
C PRO A 541 27.55 27.29 -12.54
N GLU A 542 28.44 28.17 -12.07
CA GLU A 542 28.40 28.77 -10.72
C GLU A 542 27.21 29.72 -10.50
N GLU A 543 26.54 30.13 -11.57
CA GLU A 543 25.35 31.01 -11.56
C GLU A 543 24.03 30.24 -11.46
N LEU A 544 24.07 28.91 -11.63
CA LEU A 544 22.94 28.00 -11.50
C LEU A 544 23.02 27.25 -10.16
N LEU A 545 21.98 27.40 -9.35
CA LEU A 545 21.71 26.58 -8.18
C LEU A 545 20.59 25.60 -8.51
N HIS A 546 20.82 24.30 -8.33
CA HIS A 546 19.77 23.29 -8.41
C HIS A 546 19.48 22.66 -7.05
N ILE A 547 18.20 22.41 -6.78
CA ILE A 547 17.69 21.82 -5.53
C ILE A 547 16.84 20.60 -5.89
N GLY A 548 17.14 19.45 -5.32
CA GLY A 548 16.35 18.23 -5.49
C GLY A 548 16.62 17.19 -4.39
N ASP A 549 15.83 16.13 -4.33
CA ASP A 549 15.93 15.07 -3.32
C ASP A 549 16.95 13.99 -3.68
N ASN A 550 17.33 13.87 -4.96
CA ASN A 550 18.26 12.85 -5.40
C ASN A 550 19.72 13.35 -5.33
N PRO A 551 20.60 12.69 -4.54
CA PRO A 551 21.98 13.14 -4.37
C PRO A 551 22.81 13.06 -5.66
N ILE A 552 22.43 12.21 -6.61
CA ILE A 552 23.18 11.99 -7.84
C ILE A 552 22.69 12.94 -8.94
N SER A 553 21.42 12.84 -9.33
CA SER A 553 20.88 13.59 -10.46
C SER A 553 20.73 15.09 -10.17
N ASP A 554 20.40 15.46 -8.93
CA ASP A 554 20.05 16.86 -8.63
C ASP A 554 21.19 17.61 -7.95
N SER A 555 22.14 16.89 -7.34
CA SER A 555 23.29 17.49 -6.67
C SER A 555 24.60 17.20 -7.40
N GLN A 556 25.01 15.93 -7.46
CA GLN A 556 26.32 15.56 -7.98
C GLN A 556 26.50 15.87 -9.47
N ALA A 557 25.47 15.65 -10.30
CA ALA A 557 25.52 15.89 -11.75
C ALA A 557 25.82 17.36 -12.11
N LEU A 558 25.29 18.33 -11.34
CA LEU A 558 25.60 19.74 -11.54
C LEU A 558 26.94 20.15 -10.89
N LEU A 559 27.29 19.54 -9.76
CA LEU A 559 28.57 19.79 -9.07
C LEU A 559 29.78 19.42 -9.93
N THR A 560 29.72 18.31 -10.68
CA THR A 560 30.79 17.86 -11.59
C THR A 560 31.02 18.84 -12.75
N GLN A 561 30.00 19.61 -13.13
CA GLN A 561 30.08 20.65 -14.16
C GLN A 561 30.56 22.00 -13.60
N GLY A 562 30.81 22.10 -12.29
CA GLY A 562 31.23 23.33 -11.65
C GLY A 562 30.09 24.17 -11.08
N GLY A 563 28.83 23.73 -11.16
CA GLY A 563 27.68 24.42 -10.59
C GLY A 563 27.43 24.13 -9.11
N VAL A 564 26.25 24.52 -8.61
CA VAL A 564 25.87 24.37 -7.20
C VAL A 564 24.65 23.46 -7.09
N GLY A 565 24.86 22.24 -6.59
CA GLY A 565 23.79 21.30 -6.27
C GLY A 565 23.49 21.24 -4.77
N LEU A 566 22.23 21.35 -4.39
CA LEU A 566 21.73 21.13 -3.03
C LEU A 566 20.87 19.87 -2.97
N HIS A 567 21.23 18.96 -2.10
CA HIS A 567 20.42 17.77 -1.81
C HIS A 567 19.49 18.07 -0.64
N LEU A 568 18.18 18.03 -0.92
CA LEU A 568 17.11 18.11 0.05
C LEU A 568 16.97 16.77 0.78
N HIS A 569 17.51 16.71 2.00
CA HIS A 569 17.55 15.49 2.81
C HIS A 569 16.56 15.55 3.98
N GLU A 570 15.30 15.24 3.69
CA GLU A 570 14.20 15.25 4.65
C GLU A 570 14.01 13.86 5.28
N LYS A 571 14.69 13.63 6.41
CA LYS A 571 14.70 12.33 7.09
C LYS A 571 13.29 11.80 7.42
N HIS A 572 12.38 12.67 7.86
CA HIS A 572 11.02 12.29 8.21
C HIS A 572 10.22 11.80 6.99
N GLU A 573 10.38 12.47 5.86
CA GLU A 573 9.71 12.10 4.62
C GLU A 573 10.25 10.78 4.07
N LEU A 574 11.58 10.58 4.08
CA LEU A 574 12.20 9.31 3.69
C LEU A 574 11.71 8.12 4.53
N ILE A 575 11.51 8.31 5.85
CA ILE A 575 10.97 7.27 6.73
C ILE A 575 9.50 6.98 6.37
N ARG A 576 8.69 8.04 6.18
CA ARG A 576 7.29 7.93 5.79
C ARG A 576 7.15 7.12 4.49
N ARG A 577 7.90 7.49 3.46
CA ARG A 577 7.89 6.83 2.14
C ARG A 577 8.26 5.35 2.25
N ARG A 578 9.34 5.02 2.98
CA ARG A 578 9.77 3.63 3.23
C ARG A 578 8.70 2.81 3.96
N HIS A 579 8.07 3.37 4.98
CA HIS A 579 7.02 2.66 5.73
C HIS A 579 5.79 2.41 4.86
N GLN A 580 5.39 3.39 4.05
CA GLN A 580 4.24 3.26 3.16
C GLN A 580 4.49 2.25 2.04
N ALA A 581 5.69 2.28 1.42
CA ALA A 581 6.10 1.29 0.43
C ALA A 581 6.14 -0.13 1.01
N LEU A 582 6.63 -0.31 2.25
CA LEU A 582 6.62 -1.60 2.94
C LEU A 582 5.18 -2.09 3.19
N HIS A 583 4.26 -1.23 3.62
CA HIS A 583 2.86 -1.64 3.82
C HIS A 583 2.16 -2.00 2.50
N HIS A 584 2.49 -1.30 1.40
CA HIS A 584 2.05 -1.68 0.05
C HIS A 584 2.53 -3.09 -0.32
N GLU A 585 3.83 -3.36 -0.14
CA GLU A 585 4.42 -4.68 -0.40
C GLU A 585 3.76 -5.78 0.45
N MET A 586 3.59 -5.53 1.75
CA MET A 586 2.86 -6.44 2.65
C MET A 586 1.43 -6.70 2.17
N CYS A 587 0.72 -5.68 1.68
CA CYS A 587 -0.62 -5.83 1.13
C CYS A 587 -0.62 -6.75 -0.11
N HIS A 588 0.34 -6.57 -1.01
CA HIS A 588 0.46 -7.39 -2.22
C HIS A 588 0.83 -8.86 -1.96
N HIS A 589 1.55 -9.14 -0.87
CA HIS A 589 1.87 -10.51 -0.45
C HIS A 589 0.80 -11.18 0.43
N GLY A 590 -0.41 -10.60 0.51
CA GLY A 590 -1.49 -11.15 1.32
C GLY A 590 -1.27 -10.98 2.83
N GLY A 591 -0.49 -9.98 3.22
CA GLY A 591 -0.29 -9.59 4.60
C GLY A 591 -1.61 -9.25 5.30
N PRO A 592 -1.65 -9.35 6.63
CA PRO A 592 -2.92 -9.39 7.36
C PRO A 592 -3.66 -8.03 7.44
N TRP A 593 -3.05 -6.92 7.01
CA TRP A 593 -3.57 -5.55 7.21
C TRP A 593 -3.41 -4.61 6.00
N PRO A 594 -4.10 -4.83 4.87
CA PRO A 594 -4.19 -3.87 3.76
C PRO A 594 -4.61 -2.46 4.19
N GLY A 595 -5.49 -2.36 5.19
CA GLY A 595 -5.99 -1.08 5.68
C GLY A 595 -4.95 -0.19 6.37
N MET A 596 -3.78 -0.71 6.75
CA MET A 596 -2.68 0.15 7.23
C MET A 596 -2.13 1.03 6.10
N TRP A 597 -1.90 0.45 4.93
CA TRP A 597 -1.48 1.21 3.75
C TRP A 597 -2.53 2.25 3.37
N PHE A 598 -3.81 1.86 3.34
CA PHE A 598 -4.93 2.79 3.12
C PHE A 598 -4.94 3.95 4.10
N SER A 599 -4.81 3.66 5.40
CA SER A 599 -4.87 4.69 6.44
C SER A 599 -3.77 5.75 6.26
N GLN A 600 -2.57 5.34 5.84
CA GLN A 600 -1.48 6.28 5.59
C GLN A 600 -1.73 7.17 4.38
N VAL A 601 -2.31 6.63 3.30
CA VAL A 601 -2.71 7.42 2.12
C VAL A 601 -3.84 8.39 2.48
N TYR A 602 -4.85 7.90 3.19
CA TYR A 602 -5.99 8.68 3.64
C TYR A 602 -5.59 9.82 4.59
N ASP A 603 -4.74 9.55 5.57
CA ASP A 603 -4.24 10.56 6.51
C ASP A 603 -3.39 11.63 5.79
N ALA A 604 -2.58 11.22 4.81
CA ALA A 604 -1.80 12.15 4.00
C ALA A 604 -2.68 13.08 3.16
N LEU A 605 -3.78 12.56 2.58
CA LEU A 605 -4.77 13.36 1.85
C LEU A 605 -5.56 14.28 2.78
N LEU A 606 -5.96 13.80 3.95
CA LEU A 606 -6.66 14.62 4.95
C LEU A 606 -5.82 15.80 5.41
N ALA A 607 -4.50 15.60 5.58
CA ALA A 607 -3.57 16.65 5.97
C ALA A 607 -3.40 17.75 4.91
N GLN A 608 -3.83 17.53 3.65
CA GLN A 608 -3.81 18.55 2.59
C GLN A 608 -5.08 19.41 2.55
N GLN A 609 -6.15 18.98 3.22
CA GLN A 609 -7.36 19.78 3.32
C GLN A 609 -7.15 20.88 4.36
N ALA A 610 -7.58 22.10 4.06
CA ALA A 610 -7.42 23.23 4.96
C ALA A 610 -8.16 23.02 6.30
N ASP A 611 -7.48 23.38 7.38
CA ASP A 611 -8.04 23.44 8.73
C ASP A 611 -9.27 24.34 8.74
N SER A 612 -10.42 23.77 9.10
CA SER A 612 -11.64 24.56 9.29
C SER A 612 -11.58 25.26 10.65
N GLN A 613 -12.23 26.43 10.78
CA GLN A 613 -12.37 27.08 12.10
C GLN A 613 -13.09 26.17 13.13
N GLU A 614 -13.82 25.16 12.65
CA GLU A 614 -14.54 24.18 13.46
C GLU A 614 -13.65 23.07 14.03
N GLU A 615 -12.37 22.99 13.63
CA GLU A 615 -11.44 21.94 14.08
C GLU A 615 -11.16 21.97 15.59
N ASN A 616 -11.44 23.10 16.24
CA ASN A 616 -11.41 23.19 17.70
C ASN A 616 -12.55 22.42 18.39
N SER A 617 -13.64 22.09 17.69
CA SER A 617 -14.73 21.28 18.24
C SER A 617 -14.35 19.80 18.37
N PHE A 618 -14.63 19.23 19.54
CA PHE A 618 -14.52 17.78 19.76
C PHE A 618 -15.37 16.99 18.76
N PHE A 619 -16.63 17.39 18.55
CA PHE A 619 -17.58 16.65 17.71
C PHE A 619 -17.22 16.69 16.24
N TYR A 620 -16.67 17.81 15.76
CA TYR A 620 -16.13 17.91 14.41
C TYR A 620 -14.95 16.95 14.21
N ARG A 621 -13.94 17.00 15.07
CA ARG A 621 -12.76 16.11 14.98
C ARG A 621 -13.15 14.64 15.11
N TYR A 622 -14.08 14.32 16.00
CA TYR A 622 -14.57 12.96 16.17
C TYR A 622 -15.33 12.47 14.93
N GLY A 623 -16.16 13.33 14.32
CA GLY A 623 -16.78 13.07 13.03
C GLY A 623 -15.74 12.78 11.95
N ARG A 624 -14.76 13.68 11.78
CA ARG A 624 -13.72 13.67 10.74
C ARG A 624 -12.75 12.49 10.84
N HIS A 625 -12.21 12.22 12.02
CA HIS A 625 -11.13 11.23 12.19
C HIS A 625 -11.60 9.86 12.66
N GLN A 626 -12.76 9.76 13.33
CA GLN A 626 -13.22 8.50 13.91
C GLN A 626 -14.44 7.91 13.20
N LEU A 627 -15.49 8.69 12.95
CA LEU A 627 -16.70 8.18 12.31
C LEU A 627 -16.59 8.13 10.79
N ALA A 628 -15.95 9.12 10.17
CA ALA A 628 -15.86 9.19 8.71
C ALA A 628 -15.21 7.96 8.07
N PRO A 629 -14.07 7.43 8.55
CA PRO A 629 -13.46 6.26 7.92
C PRO A 629 -14.37 5.04 8.05
N VAL A 630 -15.03 4.86 9.21
CA VAL A 630 -15.93 3.71 9.44
C VAL A 630 -17.18 3.80 8.55
N PHE A 631 -17.79 4.99 8.46
CA PHE A 631 -18.97 5.20 7.62
C PHE A 631 -18.62 5.08 6.14
N ASN A 632 -17.47 5.59 5.70
CA ASN A 632 -17.05 5.43 4.32
C ASN A 632 -16.68 3.97 4.00
N ILE A 633 -16.11 3.18 4.91
CA ILE A 633 -15.94 1.74 4.68
C ILE A 633 -17.30 1.05 4.50
N PHE A 634 -18.31 1.41 5.28
CA PHE A 634 -19.69 0.94 5.05
C PHE A 634 -20.21 1.34 3.67
N MET A 635 -19.96 2.58 3.22
CA MET A 635 -20.37 3.06 1.91
C MET A 635 -19.64 2.35 0.74
N ALA A 636 -18.35 2.01 0.87
CA ALA A 636 -17.64 1.16 -0.11
C ALA A 636 -18.38 -0.18 -0.29
N GLY A 637 -18.67 -0.85 0.83
CA GLY A 637 -19.40 -2.12 0.82
C GLY A 637 -20.81 -1.98 0.25
N LEU A 638 -21.50 -0.87 0.50
CA LEU A 638 -22.82 -0.60 -0.06
C LEU A 638 -22.75 -0.44 -1.58
N ILE A 639 -21.81 0.35 -2.09
CA ILE A 639 -21.66 0.58 -3.53
C ILE A 639 -21.33 -0.73 -4.26
N GLU A 640 -20.39 -1.52 -3.70
CA GLU A 640 -20.08 -2.86 -4.24
C GLU A 640 -21.31 -3.78 -4.22
N ALA A 641 -22.08 -3.79 -3.13
CA ALA A 641 -23.27 -4.61 -3.01
C ALA A 641 -24.38 -4.18 -3.99
N VAL A 642 -24.60 -2.88 -4.16
CA VAL A 642 -25.56 -2.30 -5.11
C VAL A 642 -25.25 -2.73 -6.55
N ARG A 643 -23.96 -2.69 -6.93
CA ARG A 643 -23.47 -3.14 -8.25
C ARG A 643 -23.63 -4.65 -8.42
N ARG A 644 -23.15 -5.43 -7.44
CA ARG A 644 -23.21 -6.91 -7.46
C ARG A 644 -24.64 -7.42 -7.58
N ASP A 645 -25.54 -6.85 -6.78
CA ASP A 645 -26.91 -7.33 -6.67
C ASP A 645 -27.85 -6.67 -7.70
N ARG A 646 -27.33 -5.76 -8.55
CA ARG A 646 -28.04 -5.04 -9.61
C ARG A 646 -29.32 -4.38 -9.09
N ILE A 647 -29.15 -3.50 -8.10
CA ILE A 647 -30.26 -2.78 -7.49
C ILE A 647 -30.75 -1.69 -8.45
N ASP A 648 -32.07 -1.66 -8.69
CA ASP A 648 -32.71 -0.69 -9.57
C ASP A 648 -33.06 0.62 -8.83
N LYS A 649 -33.34 0.52 -7.52
CA LYS A 649 -33.78 1.63 -6.68
C LYS A 649 -33.25 1.49 -5.26
N LEU A 650 -32.67 2.56 -4.73
CA LEU A 650 -32.07 2.58 -3.39
C LEU A 650 -32.83 3.56 -2.49
N PHE A 651 -33.24 3.09 -1.30
CA PHE A 651 -33.90 3.90 -0.28
C PHE A 651 -33.07 3.98 0.99
N PHE A 652 -32.75 5.21 1.41
CA PHE A 652 -32.14 5.51 2.69
C PHE A 652 -33.25 5.79 3.70
N VAL A 653 -33.38 4.93 4.70
CA VAL A 653 -34.53 4.94 5.60
C VAL A 653 -34.35 6.01 6.67
N ALA A 654 -35.36 6.87 6.84
CA ALA A 654 -35.38 7.82 7.93
C ALA A 654 -35.49 7.09 9.28
N ARG A 655 -34.75 7.47 10.32
CA ARG A 655 -33.95 8.69 10.43
C ARG A 655 -32.46 8.48 10.18
N ASP A 656 -31.98 7.27 10.42
CA ASP A 656 -30.57 6.94 10.56
C ASP A 656 -29.85 6.73 9.22
N GLY A 657 -30.60 6.68 8.11
CA GLY A 657 -30.06 6.68 6.75
C GLY A 657 -29.63 8.06 6.23
N PHE A 658 -29.83 9.15 6.99
CA PHE A 658 -29.66 10.52 6.48
C PHE A 658 -28.23 10.83 6.03
N ILE A 659 -27.24 10.61 6.90
CA ILE A 659 -25.84 10.88 6.54
C ILE A 659 -25.37 9.95 5.42
N PHE A 660 -25.83 8.70 5.40
CA PHE A 660 -25.46 7.73 4.38
C PHE A 660 -26.00 8.12 3.01
N GLN A 661 -27.19 8.74 2.92
CA GLN A 661 -27.69 9.27 1.66
C GLN A 661 -26.76 10.38 1.12
N GLN A 662 -26.31 11.28 1.99
CA GLN A 662 -25.38 12.34 1.59
C GLN A 662 -24.03 11.77 1.14
N LEU A 663 -23.47 10.83 1.91
CA LEU A 663 -22.24 10.12 1.53
C LEU A 663 -22.40 9.35 0.22
N TYR A 664 -23.54 8.71 0.02
CA TYR A 664 -23.85 8.00 -1.22
C TYR A 664 -23.87 8.95 -2.41
N GLN A 665 -24.49 10.13 -2.26
CA GLN A 665 -24.53 11.11 -3.32
C GLN A 665 -23.14 11.63 -3.71
N LEU A 666 -22.21 11.70 -2.76
CA LEU A 666 -20.81 12.08 -3.02
C LEU A 666 -19.99 10.98 -3.70
N TRP A 667 -20.36 9.71 -3.53
CA TRP A 667 -19.56 8.58 -3.98
C TRP A 667 -20.18 7.80 -5.16
N LYS A 668 -21.50 7.88 -5.36
CA LYS A 668 -22.16 7.10 -6.40
C LYS A 668 -21.60 7.45 -7.79
N GLY A 669 -21.22 6.42 -8.54
CA GLY A 669 -20.94 6.57 -9.97
C GLY A 669 -22.21 6.67 -10.79
N ASP A 670 -22.07 6.94 -12.09
CA ASP A 670 -23.19 6.96 -13.05
C ASP A 670 -23.86 5.59 -13.21
N ASP A 671 -23.18 4.53 -12.83
CA ASP A 671 -23.64 3.14 -12.88
C ASP A 671 -24.54 2.75 -11.69
N CYS A 672 -24.66 3.63 -10.70
CA CYS A 672 -25.43 3.41 -9.48
C CYS A 672 -26.81 4.11 -9.54
N PRO A 673 -27.88 3.50 -9.01
CA PRO A 673 -29.22 4.11 -9.01
C PRO A 673 -29.28 5.37 -8.13
N GLN A 674 -30.34 6.16 -8.30
CA GLN A 674 -30.61 7.29 -7.41
C GLN A 674 -30.91 6.80 -5.98
N GLY A 675 -30.33 7.47 -4.98
CA GLY A 675 -30.56 7.21 -3.56
C GLY A 675 -31.61 8.14 -2.96
N ASP A 676 -32.83 7.65 -2.78
CA ASP A 676 -33.94 8.45 -2.24
C ASP A 676 -34.07 8.31 -0.73
N TYR A 677 -34.39 9.41 -0.06
CA TYR A 677 -34.67 9.41 1.36
C TYR A 677 -36.13 9.02 1.62
N LEU A 678 -36.34 7.92 2.35
CA LEU A 678 -37.66 7.36 2.61
C LEU A 678 -38.07 7.64 4.05
N TYR A 679 -39.09 8.49 4.23
CA TYR A 679 -39.67 8.76 5.54
C TYR A 679 -40.49 7.57 6.01
N ALA A 680 -39.86 6.64 6.71
CA ALA A 680 -40.50 5.44 7.21
C ALA A 680 -39.94 5.09 8.59
N SER A 681 -40.78 5.15 9.62
CA SER A 681 -40.38 4.78 10.98
C SER A 681 -40.91 3.40 11.34
N ARG A 682 -40.34 2.79 12.38
CA ARG A 682 -40.88 1.53 12.95
C ARG A 682 -42.36 1.70 13.30
N LYS A 683 -42.73 2.85 13.87
CA LYS A 683 -44.12 3.17 14.27
C LYS A 683 -45.08 3.16 13.07
N THR A 684 -44.74 3.85 11.98
CA THR A 684 -45.65 3.95 10.82
C THR A 684 -45.86 2.61 10.13
N ILE A 685 -44.79 1.81 9.95
CA ILE A 685 -44.89 0.50 9.30
C ILE A 685 -45.58 -0.52 10.20
N MET A 686 -45.30 -0.52 11.51
CA MET A 686 -45.98 -1.43 12.44
C MET A 686 -47.49 -1.14 12.51
N ALA A 687 -47.89 0.14 12.50
CA ALA A 687 -49.30 0.53 12.41
C ALA A 687 -49.96 0.04 11.11
N ALA A 688 -49.29 0.14 9.95
CA ALA A 688 -49.83 -0.40 8.69
C ALA A 688 -49.97 -1.93 8.71
N SER A 689 -49.13 -2.65 9.46
CA SER A 689 -49.11 -4.12 9.49
C SER A 689 -50.27 -4.78 10.26
N ILE A 690 -51.06 -3.98 10.98
CA ILE A 690 -52.21 -4.44 11.79
C ILE A 690 -53.55 -4.15 11.11
N SER A 691 -53.56 -3.88 9.80
CA SER A 691 -54.80 -3.64 9.04
C SER A 691 -55.77 -4.82 9.06
N GLN A 692 -55.28 -6.06 9.23
CA GLN A 692 -56.10 -7.26 9.42
C GLN A 692 -56.31 -7.62 10.90
N GLY A 693 -56.02 -6.69 11.81
CA GLY A 693 -55.97 -6.93 13.25
C GLY A 693 -54.55 -7.19 13.77
N MET A 694 -54.38 -7.16 15.09
CA MET A 694 -53.09 -7.35 15.76
C MET A 694 -52.99 -8.76 16.33
N THR A 695 -51.96 -9.50 15.91
CA THR A 695 -51.67 -10.83 16.48
C THR A 695 -50.93 -10.73 17.80
N LEU A 696 -51.03 -11.79 18.63
CA LEU A 696 -50.28 -11.88 19.88
C LEU A 696 -48.76 -11.72 19.67
N ASP A 697 -48.23 -12.23 18.57
CA ASP A 697 -46.80 -12.09 18.25
C ASP A 697 -46.41 -10.65 17.86
N GLN A 698 -47.28 -9.91 17.19
CA GLN A 698 -47.07 -8.47 16.94
C GLN A 698 -47.11 -7.68 18.26
N ALA A 699 -48.08 -7.97 19.13
CA ALA A 699 -48.18 -7.33 20.44
C ALA A 699 -46.94 -7.59 21.32
N ARG A 700 -46.42 -8.82 21.28
CA ARG A 700 -45.19 -9.20 22.01
C ARG A 700 -43.96 -8.42 21.56
N MET A 701 -43.91 -7.97 20.31
CA MET A 701 -42.76 -7.22 19.82
C MET A 701 -42.53 -5.90 20.56
N ALA A 702 -43.60 -5.23 20.96
CA ALA A 702 -43.55 -4.01 21.76
C ALA A 702 -43.08 -4.25 23.22
N LEU A 703 -42.84 -5.52 23.62
CA LEU A 703 -42.40 -5.91 24.96
C LEU A 703 -40.93 -6.38 25.03
N PHE A 704 -40.20 -6.38 23.91
CA PHE A 704 -38.78 -6.79 23.89
C PHE A 704 -37.85 -5.77 24.56
N ASN A 705 -38.29 -4.52 24.74
CA ASN A 705 -37.56 -3.54 25.52
C ASN A 705 -37.82 -3.79 27.03
N PRO A 706 -36.79 -4.00 27.87
CA PRO A 706 -36.95 -4.26 29.30
C PRO A 706 -37.69 -3.15 30.07
N LYS A 707 -37.68 -1.91 29.55
CA LYS A 707 -38.40 -0.76 30.12
C LYS A 707 -39.85 -0.68 29.66
N GLN A 708 -40.26 -1.51 28.70
CA GLN A 708 -41.59 -1.51 28.07
C GLN A 708 -42.28 -2.83 28.36
N GLN A 709 -43.13 -2.85 29.39
CA GLN A 709 -43.69 -4.11 29.87
C GLN A 709 -45.22 -4.11 29.91
N GLY A 710 -45.93 -3.00 29.66
CA GLY A 710 -47.40 -2.92 29.81
C GLY A 710 -48.19 -2.87 28.50
N LEU A 711 -49.52 -2.99 28.59
CA LEU A 711 -50.44 -2.82 27.46
C LEU A 711 -50.33 -1.43 26.82
N LEU A 712 -50.08 -0.40 27.63
CA LEU A 712 -49.87 0.97 27.14
C LEU A 712 -48.65 1.07 26.20
N SER A 713 -47.60 0.30 26.45
CA SER A 713 -46.44 0.25 25.56
C SER A 713 -46.83 -0.34 24.20
N ILE A 714 -47.64 -1.41 24.20
CA ILE A 714 -48.14 -2.03 22.97
C ILE A 714 -48.97 -1.01 22.17
N LEU A 715 -49.95 -0.36 22.81
CA LEU A 715 -50.79 0.64 22.13
C LEU A 715 -49.94 1.77 21.53
N LYS A 716 -49.00 2.34 22.29
CA LYS A 716 -48.13 3.42 21.83
C LYS A 716 -47.22 3.01 20.68
N THR A 717 -46.61 1.82 20.72
CA THR A 717 -45.73 1.32 19.66
C THR A 717 -46.46 1.20 18.31
N PHE A 718 -47.75 0.82 18.33
CA PHE A 718 -48.59 0.74 17.13
C PHE A 718 -49.36 2.03 16.83
N GLY A 719 -49.17 3.11 17.62
CA GLY A 719 -49.83 4.39 17.42
C GLY A 719 -51.32 4.42 17.78
N LEU A 720 -51.80 3.46 18.57
CA LEU A 720 -53.18 3.38 19.03
C LEU A 720 -53.39 4.33 20.22
N ASP A 721 -54.49 5.07 20.21
CA ASP A 721 -54.83 6.03 21.27
C ASP A 721 -55.17 5.30 22.58
N ARG A 722 -54.59 5.75 23.69
CA ARG A 722 -54.85 5.18 25.02
C ARG A 722 -56.34 5.25 25.36
N ASP A 723 -56.97 6.40 25.12
CA ASP A 723 -58.28 6.71 25.67
C ASP A 723 -59.37 5.87 24.99
N GLU A 724 -59.16 5.52 23.71
CA GLU A 724 -60.06 4.66 22.94
C GLU A 724 -60.12 3.21 23.42
N PHE A 725 -59.06 2.74 24.10
CA PHE A 725 -58.91 1.35 24.54
C PHE A 725 -58.98 1.18 26.06
N GLU A 726 -59.04 2.25 26.86
CA GLU A 726 -59.05 2.17 28.34
C GLU A 726 -60.25 1.38 28.86
N ALA A 727 -61.46 1.65 28.35
CA ALA A 727 -62.67 0.91 28.74
C ALA A 727 -62.55 -0.59 28.42
N HIS A 728 -62.04 -0.92 27.23
CA HIS A 728 -61.83 -2.31 26.81
C HIS A 728 -60.76 -3.00 27.68
N ALA A 729 -59.64 -2.34 27.94
CA ALA A 729 -58.56 -2.84 28.79
C ALA A 729 -59.07 -3.21 30.19
N HIS A 730 -59.91 -2.37 30.78
CA HIS A 730 -60.55 -2.65 32.07
C HIS A 730 -61.43 -3.91 32.03
N ARG A 731 -62.23 -4.13 30.97
CA ARG A 731 -63.05 -5.36 30.81
C ARG A 731 -62.21 -6.63 30.83
N HIS A 732 -60.98 -6.58 30.31
CA HIS A 732 -60.06 -7.72 30.24
C HIS A 732 -59.10 -7.81 31.43
N GLY A 733 -59.32 -7.04 32.50
CA GLY A 733 -58.57 -7.16 33.75
C GLY A 733 -57.29 -6.32 33.84
N PHE A 734 -57.11 -5.33 32.95
CA PHE A 734 -56.08 -4.30 33.11
C PHE A 734 -56.59 -3.18 34.01
N LYS A 735 -56.24 -3.24 35.30
CA LYS A 735 -56.56 -2.15 36.26
C LYS A 735 -55.79 -0.86 35.98
N ALA A 736 -54.62 -0.98 35.37
CA ALA A 736 -53.80 0.11 34.86
C ALA A 736 -52.99 -0.44 33.68
N MET A 737 -52.98 0.27 32.56
CA MET A 737 -52.41 -0.22 31.29
C MET A 737 -50.88 -0.13 31.25
N ASP A 738 -50.28 0.70 32.09
CA ASP A 738 -48.83 0.91 32.24
C ASP A 738 -48.13 -0.21 33.05
N LYS A 739 -48.89 -0.99 33.83
CA LYS A 739 -48.32 -2.05 34.67
C LYS A 739 -47.65 -3.16 33.84
N PRO A 740 -46.46 -3.62 34.24
CA PRO A 740 -45.78 -4.73 33.60
C PRO A 740 -46.64 -5.99 33.48
N LEU A 741 -46.66 -6.57 32.28
CA LEU A 741 -47.08 -7.92 31.97
C LEU A 741 -45.99 -8.85 32.49
N THR A 742 -46.34 -9.73 33.43
CA THR A 742 -45.37 -10.56 34.15
C THR A 742 -44.97 -11.83 33.39
N ASP A 743 -45.65 -12.14 32.28
CA ASP A 743 -45.41 -13.36 31.49
C ASP A 743 -45.82 -13.20 30.01
N HIS A 744 -45.11 -13.86 29.10
CA HIS A 744 -45.33 -13.92 27.65
C HIS A 744 -46.63 -14.66 27.25
N ARG A 745 -47.32 -15.27 28.22
CA ARG A 745 -48.62 -15.96 28.10
C ARG A 745 -49.73 -15.27 28.89
N ASP A 746 -49.60 -13.97 29.16
CA ASP A 746 -50.61 -13.24 29.93
C ASP A 746 -52.01 -13.41 29.31
N ARG A 747 -52.90 -14.04 30.08
CA ARG A 747 -54.27 -14.35 29.66
C ARG A 747 -55.10 -13.10 29.41
N ARG A 748 -54.78 -11.99 30.09
CA ARG A 748 -55.45 -10.70 29.91
C ARG A 748 -55.15 -10.13 28.53
N LEU A 749 -53.87 -10.15 28.13
CA LEU A 749 -53.45 -9.69 26.81
C LEU A 749 -54.07 -10.55 25.71
N LYS A 750 -54.05 -11.87 25.86
CA LYS A 750 -54.69 -12.77 24.89
C LYS A 750 -56.20 -12.50 24.79
N SER A 751 -56.90 -12.42 25.92
CA SER A 751 -58.34 -12.14 25.94
C SER A 751 -58.69 -10.77 25.35
N PHE A 752 -57.83 -9.77 25.54
CA PHE A 752 -58.00 -8.44 24.96
C PHE A 752 -57.85 -8.47 23.44
N LEU A 753 -56.87 -9.21 22.91
CA LEU A 753 -56.67 -9.37 21.47
C LEU A 753 -57.70 -10.32 20.82
N ASP A 754 -58.31 -11.23 21.57
CA ASP A 754 -59.38 -12.10 21.05
C ASP A 754 -60.75 -11.38 21.01
N ASP A 755 -60.89 -10.17 21.57
CA ASP A 755 -62.13 -9.38 21.55
C ASP A 755 -62.39 -8.78 20.14
N PRO A 756 -63.51 -9.13 19.47
CA PRO A 756 -63.86 -8.60 18.15
C PRO A 756 -64.01 -7.08 18.09
N GLU A 757 -64.48 -6.42 19.16
CA GLU A 757 -64.61 -4.96 19.22
C GLU A 757 -63.23 -4.29 19.23
N VAL A 758 -62.29 -4.87 19.98
CA VAL A 758 -60.90 -4.41 20.04
C VAL A 758 -60.23 -4.60 18.68
N GLN A 759 -60.38 -5.78 18.07
CA GLN A 759 -59.81 -6.06 16.75
C GLN A 759 -60.40 -5.18 15.64
N ALA A 760 -61.69 -4.87 15.68
CA ALA A 760 -62.31 -3.96 14.72
C ALA A 760 -61.71 -2.55 14.80
N LYS A 761 -61.49 -2.01 16.00
CA LYS A 761 -60.82 -0.71 16.19
C LYS A 761 -59.37 -0.72 15.70
N ILE A 762 -58.62 -1.76 16.07
CA ILE A 762 -57.22 -1.94 15.65
C ILE A 762 -57.12 -2.03 14.11
N SER A 763 -57.96 -2.85 13.50
CA SER A 763 -58.01 -3.04 12.05
C SER A 763 -58.39 -1.75 11.33
N ALA A 764 -59.40 -1.01 11.80
CA ALA A 764 -59.80 0.26 11.19
C ALA A 764 -58.65 1.29 11.17
N TYR A 765 -57.95 1.46 12.29
CA TYR A 765 -56.78 2.34 12.36
C TYR A 765 -55.62 1.83 11.48
N GLY A 766 -55.37 0.51 11.49
CA GLY A 766 -54.34 -0.12 10.67
C GLY A 766 -54.59 0.04 9.18
N THR A 767 -55.84 -0.12 8.70
CA THR A 767 -56.23 0.10 7.30
C THR A 767 -55.97 1.54 6.87
N LEU A 768 -56.37 2.52 7.68
CA LEU A 768 -56.09 3.94 7.39
C LEU A 768 -54.58 4.21 7.26
N CYS A 769 -53.77 3.65 8.17
CA CYS A 769 -52.32 3.79 8.11
C CYS A 769 -51.73 3.09 6.88
N GLN A 770 -52.24 1.90 6.54
CA GLN A 770 -51.81 1.12 5.39
C GLN A 770 -52.09 1.86 4.08
N GLU A 771 -53.30 2.37 3.86
CA GLU A 771 -53.69 3.12 2.64
C GLU A 771 -52.80 4.35 2.41
N ARG A 772 -52.52 5.11 3.48
CA ARG A 772 -51.68 6.31 3.38
C ARG A 772 -50.21 5.97 3.12
N LEU A 773 -49.68 4.96 3.82
CA LEU A 773 -48.32 4.47 3.59
C LEU A 773 -48.18 3.89 2.18
N GLU A 774 -49.19 3.16 1.69
CA GLU A 774 -49.22 2.62 0.33
C GLU A 774 -49.10 3.72 -0.72
N ARG A 775 -49.94 4.75 -0.64
CA ARG A 775 -49.89 5.90 -1.55
C ARG A 775 -48.55 6.65 -1.47
N TYR A 776 -47.97 6.77 -0.27
CA TYR A 776 -46.63 7.34 -0.11
C TYR A 776 -45.56 6.49 -0.80
N LEU A 777 -45.59 5.17 -0.62
CA LEU A 777 -44.67 4.24 -1.27
C LEU A 777 -44.83 4.23 -2.80
N GLU A 778 -46.06 4.33 -3.31
CA GLU A 778 -46.36 4.50 -4.73
C GLU A 778 -45.76 5.81 -5.27
N GLN A 779 -45.93 6.92 -4.57
CA GLN A 779 -45.32 8.22 -4.90
C GLN A 779 -43.79 8.16 -4.97
N MET A 780 -43.16 7.39 -4.07
CA MET A 780 -41.71 7.19 -4.04
C MET A 780 -41.20 6.16 -5.08
N GLY A 781 -42.10 5.55 -5.85
CA GLY A 781 -41.74 4.53 -6.85
C GLY A 781 -41.31 3.19 -6.25
N PHE A 782 -41.78 2.86 -5.06
CA PHE A 782 -41.43 1.61 -4.37
C PHE A 782 -41.89 0.37 -5.15
N PHE A 783 -43.13 0.39 -5.66
CA PHE A 783 -43.74 -0.75 -6.37
C PHE A 783 -43.47 -0.76 -7.88
N THR A 784 -42.82 0.29 -8.43
CA THR A 784 -42.54 0.40 -9.87
C THR A 784 -41.24 -0.29 -10.29
N HIS A 785 -40.43 -0.73 -9.33
CA HIS A 785 -39.12 -1.35 -9.56
C HIS A 785 -39.15 -2.82 -9.11
N HIS A 786 -38.33 -3.67 -9.72
CA HIS A 786 -38.33 -5.10 -9.40
C HIS A 786 -37.33 -5.45 -8.30
N ASN A 787 -36.17 -4.79 -8.24
CA ASN A 787 -35.12 -5.07 -7.27
C ASN A 787 -34.72 -3.80 -6.54
N ILE A 788 -35.13 -3.69 -5.27
CA ILE A 788 -34.90 -2.50 -4.45
C ILE A 788 -33.96 -2.82 -3.29
N ALA A 789 -33.31 -1.80 -2.77
CA ALA A 789 -32.56 -1.93 -1.54
C ALA A 789 -32.84 -0.85 -0.50
N PHE A 790 -32.77 -1.24 0.77
CA PHE A 790 -32.88 -0.38 1.93
C PHE A 790 -31.52 -0.22 2.59
N VAL A 791 -31.21 1.02 2.99
CA VAL A 791 -30.00 1.38 3.71
C VAL A 791 -30.39 2.03 5.03
N ASP A 792 -29.86 1.49 6.11
CA ASP A 792 -30.15 1.91 7.48
C ASP A 792 -28.98 1.49 8.39
N ILE A 793 -28.82 2.12 9.56
CA ILE A 793 -28.00 1.53 10.63
C ILE A 793 -28.63 0.23 11.13
N GLY A 794 -29.96 0.21 11.21
CA GLY A 794 -30.87 -0.82 11.68
C GLY A 794 -30.29 -2.20 12.06
N TRP A 795 -30.29 -2.51 13.35
CA TRP A 795 -29.70 -3.74 13.90
C TRP A 795 -30.53 -5.02 13.66
N ASN A 796 -31.85 -4.91 13.49
CA ASN A 796 -32.79 -6.06 13.48
C ASN A 796 -33.69 -6.17 12.23
N GLY A 797 -33.55 -5.26 11.26
CA GLY A 797 -34.37 -5.26 10.04
C GLY A 797 -35.89 -5.14 10.25
N THR A 798 -36.32 -4.54 11.37
CA THR A 798 -37.75 -4.48 11.75
C THR A 798 -38.62 -3.81 10.68
N ILE A 799 -38.18 -2.66 10.16
CA ILE A 799 -38.87 -1.91 9.09
C ILE A 799 -39.12 -2.82 7.89
N GLN A 800 -38.07 -3.42 7.35
CA GLN A 800 -38.12 -4.31 6.20
C GLN A 800 -39.06 -5.52 6.40
N LYS A 801 -39.03 -6.15 7.59
CA LYS A 801 -39.92 -7.27 7.90
C LYS A 801 -41.39 -6.86 7.94
N TYR A 802 -41.68 -5.76 8.62
CA TYR A 802 -43.06 -5.29 8.79
C TYR A 802 -43.63 -4.74 7.48
N LEU A 803 -42.78 -4.18 6.62
CA LEU A 803 -43.16 -3.76 5.28
C LEU A 803 -43.59 -4.97 4.42
N LYS A 804 -42.81 -6.06 4.45
CA LYS A 804 -43.18 -7.32 3.79
C LYS A 804 -44.47 -7.91 4.35
N ARG A 805 -44.72 -7.76 5.65
CA ARG A 805 -45.97 -8.23 6.27
C ARG A 805 -47.17 -7.38 5.84
N ALA A 806 -47.01 -6.06 5.78
CA ALA A 806 -48.07 -5.14 5.37
C ALA A 806 -48.42 -5.30 3.87
N PHE A 807 -47.43 -5.37 2.98
CA PHE A 807 -47.66 -5.28 1.53
C PHE A 807 -47.20 -6.49 0.72
N GLY A 808 -46.57 -7.49 1.34
CA GLY A 808 -45.95 -8.62 0.63
C GLY A 808 -46.91 -9.56 -0.08
N HIS A 809 -48.22 -9.37 0.09
CA HIS A 809 -49.28 -10.07 -0.63
C HIS A 809 -49.57 -9.44 -2.00
N ARG A 810 -49.12 -8.19 -2.26
CA ARG A 810 -49.23 -7.55 -3.56
C ARG A 810 -48.39 -8.29 -4.61
N HIS A 811 -48.91 -8.37 -5.83
CA HIS A 811 -48.26 -9.07 -6.95
C HIS A 811 -47.03 -8.32 -7.49
N ASP A 812 -47.00 -6.99 -7.33
CA ASP A 812 -45.94 -6.07 -7.72
C ASP A 812 -44.99 -5.73 -6.55
N PHE A 813 -45.06 -6.47 -5.43
CA PHE A 813 -44.14 -6.27 -4.33
C PHE A 813 -42.70 -6.64 -4.77
N PRO A 814 -41.73 -5.73 -4.63
CA PRO A 814 -40.39 -5.94 -5.18
C PRO A 814 -39.59 -7.00 -4.41
N LYS A 815 -38.56 -7.52 -5.07
CA LYS A 815 -37.46 -8.18 -4.38
C LYS A 815 -36.71 -7.13 -3.58
N MET A 816 -36.48 -7.41 -2.30
CA MET A 816 -35.97 -6.42 -1.35
C MET A 816 -34.68 -6.90 -0.68
N SER A 817 -33.63 -6.08 -0.75
CA SER A 817 -32.36 -6.29 -0.08
C SER A 817 -32.13 -5.22 0.97
N GLY A 818 -31.87 -5.59 2.22
CA GLY A 818 -31.47 -4.65 3.27
C GLY A 818 -29.97 -4.67 3.46
N TYR A 819 -29.31 -3.54 3.26
CA TYR A 819 -27.89 -3.33 3.58
C TYR A 819 -27.79 -2.47 4.82
N TYR A 820 -27.51 -3.11 5.94
CA TYR A 820 -27.42 -2.48 7.24
C TYR A 820 -25.98 -2.27 7.66
N PHE A 821 -25.71 -1.21 8.42
CA PHE A 821 -24.39 -0.97 9.01
C PHE A 821 -23.90 -2.21 9.76
N ALA A 822 -24.76 -2.77 10.62
CA ALA A 822 -24.57 -4.07 11.24
C ALA A 822 -25.91 -4.76 11.52
N PHE A 823 -25.97 -6.08 11.33
CA PHE A 823 -27.15 -6.89 11.60
C PHE A 823 -26.87 -7.86 12.75
N VAL A 824 -27.62 -7.78 13.85
CA VAL A 824 -27.41 -8.60 15.05
C VAL A 824 -28.40 -9.74 15.22
N GLY A 825 -29.51 -9.74 14.45
CA GLY A 825 -30.50 -10.83 14.45
C GLY A 825 -31.10 -11.18 15.82
N LYS A 826 -31.12 -10.25 16.79
CA LYS A 826 -31.64 -10.47 18.16
C LYS A 826 -33.14 -10.76 18.16
N ILE A 827 -33.90 -10.09 17.27
CA ILE A 827 -35.37 -10.13 17.25
C ILE A 827 -35.90 -10.95 16.05
N HIS A 828 -35.21 -10.92 14.90
CA HIS A 828 -35.66 -11.57 13.67
C HIS A 828 -34.53 -12.32 12.97
N LYS A 829 -34.81 -13.56 12.55
CA LYS A 829 -33.85 -14.41 11.80
C LYS A 829 -34.37 -14.83 10.42
N GLU A 830 -35.68 -14.79 10.20
CA GLU A 830 -36.31 -15.18 8.93
C GLU A 830 -37.09 -14.01 8.32
N PHE A 831 -36.81 -13.72 7.05
CA PHE A 831 -37.37 -12.60 6.29
C PHE A 831 -38.20 -13.04 5.06
N GLY A 832 -38.16 -14.32 4.70
CA GLY A 832 -38.91 -14.91 3.59
C GLY A 832 -38.11 -14.99 2.28
N LYS A 833 -38.70 -15.62 1.26
CA LYS A 833 -38.12 -15.70 -0.09
C LYS A 833 -38.14 -14.31 -0.75
N ASP A 834 -37.06 -13.96 -1.45
CA ASP A 834 -36.88 -12.67 -2.15
C ASP A 834 -36.84 -11.43 -1.23
N ASN A 835 -36.54 -11.65 0.06
CA ASN A 835 -36.34 -10.61 1.06
C ASN A 835 -35.07 -10.89 1.86
N ARG A 836 -33.97 -10.21 1.53
CA ARG A 836 -32.63 -10.50 2.07
C ARG A 836 -32.16 -9.40 3.02
N VAL A 837 -31.38 -9.78 4.02
CA VAL A 837 -30.81 -8.87 5.00
C VAL A 837 -29.32 -9.14 5.10
N HIS A 838 -28.53 -8.08 5.00
CA HIS A 838 -27.08 -8.11 5.01
C HIS A 838 -26.57 -7.06 5.97
N GLY A 839 -25.80 -7.48 6.98
CA GLY A 839 -25.00 -6.57 7.79
C GLY A 839 -23.62 -6.42 7.20
N LEU A 840 -23.25 -5.25 6.68
CA LEU A 840 -21.99 -5.10 5.94
C LEU A 840 -20.78 -5.19 6.87
N LEU A 841 -20.72 -4.39 7.94
CA LEU A 841 -19.58 -4.45 8.87
C LEU A 841 -19.67 -5.64 9.84
N TYR A 842 -20.87 -6.05 10.21
CA TYR A 842 -21.14 -7.25 11.02
C TYR A 842 -22.48 -7.86 10.64
N ASP A 843 -22.51 -9.17 10.42
CA ASP A 843 -23.73 -9.94 10.15
C ASP A 843 -23.82 -11.14 11.10
N ALA A 844 -24.84 -11.16 11.95
CA ALA A 844 -25.10 -12.25 12.90
C ALA A 844 -25.48 -13.58 12.24
N ASN A 845 -25.80 -13.59 10.94
CA ASN A 845 -26.00 -14.84 10.19
C ASN A 845 -24.67 -15.45 9.70
N SER A 846 -23.54 -14.79 9.95
CA SER A 846 -22.20 -15.27 9.61
C SER A 846 -21.41 -15.70 10.86
N ASP A 847 -20.46 -16.63 10.70
CA ASP A 847 -19.56 -17.12 11.77
C ASP A 847 -18.45 -16.11 12.11
N GLN A 848 -18.82 -14.84 12.35
CA GLN A 848 -17.90 -13.70 12.49
C GLN A 848 -18.11 -12.94 13.81
N GLU A 849 -18.28 -13.67 14.92
CA GLU A 849 -18.49 -13.08 16.27
C GLU A 849 -17.37 -12.12 16.71
N ALA A 850 -16.15 -12.26 16.17
CA ALA A 850 -15.06 -11.32 16.40
C ALA A 850 -15.45 -9.86 16.07
N PHE A 851 -16.31 -9.66 15.06
CA PHE A 851 -16.69 -8.35 14.51
C PHE A 851 -17.89 -7.67 15.20
N LYS A 852 -18.41 -8.25 16.28
CA LYS A 852 -19.62 -7.78 16.99
C LYS A 852 -19.47 -6.45 17.73
N THR A 853 -18.28 -5.86 17.76
CA THR A 853 -17.94 -4.68 18.56
C THR A 853 -18.88 -3.50 18.31
N ALA A 854 -19.32 -3.27 17.07
CA ALA A 854 -20.29 -2.21 16.74
C ALA A 854 -21.62 -2.33 17.53
N ALA A 855 -22.05 -3.55 17.86
CA ALA A 855 -23.27 -3.81 18.62
C ALA A 855 -23.11 -3.70 20.14
N GLU A 856 -21.90 -3.37 20.64
CA GLU A 856 -21.67 -3.15 22.07
C GLU A 856 -22.01 -1.74 22.53
N PHE A 857 -22.12 -0.79 21.60
CA PHE A 857 -22.56 0.59 21.86
C PHE A 857 -23.22 1.16 20.60
N GLU A 858 -24.46 0.71 20.37
CA GLU A 858 -25.26 1.00 19.18
C GLU A 858 -25.57 2.51 19.07
N GLU A 859 -25.76 3.16 20.22
CA GLU A 859 -26.19 4.55 20.35
C GLU A 859 -25.19 5.56 19.76
N LEU A 860 -23.90 5.22 19.73
CA LEU A 860 -22.88 6.06 19.10
C LEU A 860 -23.18 6.26 17.61
N PHE A 861 -23.54 5.19 16.91
CA PHE A 861 -23.76 5.23 15.47
C PHE A 861 -25.13 5.80 15.15
N GLU A 862 -26.16 5.43 15.92
CA GLU A 862 -27.50 6.01 15.78
C GLU A 862 -27.46 7.54 15.93
N GLN A 863 -26.73 8.05 16.93
CA GLN A 863 -26.53 9.51 17.07
C GLN A 863 -25.66 10.10 15.97
N GLY A 864 -24.62 9.39 15.54
CA GLY A 864 -23.71 9.86 14.49
C GLY A 864 -24.33 9.93 13.09
N ALA A 865 -25.43 9.22 12.84
CA ALA A 865 -26.07 9.14 11.51
C ALA A 865 -27.48 9.71 11.43
N ARG A 866 -28.13 10.01 12.57
CA ARG A 866 -29.50 10.54 12.59
C ARG A 866 -29.65 11.87 11.87
N SER A 867 -30.75 12.06 11.16
CA SER A 867 -31.23 13.40 10.77
C SER A 867 -31.44 14.33 11.98
N LEU A 868 -31.39 15.63 11.72
CA LEU A 868 -31.78 16.68 12.67
C LEU A 868 -33.31 16.80 12.77
N GLU A 869 -34.04 16.25 11.80
CA GLU A 869 -35.50 16.20 11.76
C GLU A 869 -36.08 15.26 12.82
N ALA A 870 -37.35 15.47 13.13
CA ALA A 870 -38.08 14.63 14.08
C ALA A 870 -38.58 13.34 13.42
N THR A 871 -38.87 12.33 14.23
CA THR A 871 -39.31 11.01 13.75
C THR A 871 -40.68 11.08 13.07
N THR A 872 -40.83 10.34 11.96
CA THR A 872 -42.11 10.23 11.22
C THR A 872 -43.16 9.52 12.06
N LEU A 873 -44.30 10.17 12.28
CA LEU A 873 -45.45 9.65 13.04
C LEU A 873 -46.56 9.08 12.16
N GLY A 874 -46.68 9.54 10.92
CA GLY A 874 -47.72 9.14 9.98
C GLY A 874 -47.60 9.91 8.67
N TYR A 875 -48.68 9.95 7.91
CA TYR A 875 -48.74 10.65 6.63
C TYR A 875 -50.06 11.44 6.49
N ALA A 876 -49.99 12.60 5.84
CA ALA A 876 -51.11 13.45 5.48
C ALA A 876 -51.32 13.43 3.96
N ASP A 877 -52.56 13.64 3.52
CA ASP A 877 -52.93 13.77 2.11
C ASP A 877 -53.29 15.22 1.83
N ASP A 878 -52.39 15.92 1.14
CA ASP A 878 -52.53 17.32 0.77
C ASP A 878 -52.78 17.39 -0.74
N GLU A 879 -54.06 17.47 -1.12
CA GLU A 879 -54.49 17.59 -2.53
C GLU A 879 -53.94 16.49 -3.47
N GLY A 880 -53.81 15.26 -2.96
CA GLY A 880 -53.36 14.11 -3.74
C GLY A 880 -51.87 13.78 -3.55
N THR A 881 -51.09 14.69 -2.96
CA THR A 881 -49.69 14.44 -2.58
C THR A 881 -49.62 13.95 -1.13
N ILE A 882 -48.92 12.83 -0.90
CA ILE A 882 -48.76 12.30 0.45
C ILE A 882 -47.47 12.85 1.07
N SER A 883 -47.61 13.53 2.22
CA SER A 883 -46.51 14.15 2.96
C SER A 883 -46.31 13.46 4.32
N PRO A 884 -45.06 13.28 4.80
CA PRO A 884 -44.80 12.74 6.13
C PRO A 884 -45.22 13.71 7.23
N ILE A 885 -45.86 13.20 8.27
CA ILE A 885 -46.16 13.95 9.50
C ILE A 885 -45.02 13.67 10.49
N LEU A 886 -44.27 14.71 10.85
CA LEU A 886 -43.18 14.61 11.81
C LEU A 886 -43.66 14.94 13.23
N LYS A 887 -42.95 14.40 14.23
CA LYS A 887 -43.19 14.71 15.65
C LYS A 887 -42.93 16.19 15.93
N GLN A 888 -43.75 16.79 16.79
CA GLN A 888 -43.63 18.21 17.17
C GLN A 888 -42.45 18.45 18.12
N ASP A 889 -41.89 19.66 18.08
CA ASP A 889 -40.70 20.08 18.84
C ASP A 889 -40.97 20.43 20.31
N ASP A 890 -42.13 20.05 20.85
CA ASP A 890 -42.60 20.37 22.20
C ASP A 890 -42.55 19.19 23.18
N THR A 891 -42.25 17.97 22.71
CA THR A 891 -42.13 16.79 23.58
C THR A 891 -40.77 16.72 24.28
N ALA A 892 -40.73 16.18 25.50
CA ALA A 892 -39.53 16.21 26.35
C ALA A 892 -38.30 15.53 25.71
N ASP A 893 -38.50 14.40 25.04
CA ASP A 893 -37.46 13.69 24.30
C ASP A 893 -36.97 14.48 23.09
N ARG A 894 -37.87 15.15 22.38
CA ARG A 894 -37.53 15.96 21.20
C ARG A 894 -36.75 17.21 21.57
N ILE A 895 -37.13 17.89 22.65
CA ILE A 895 -36.37 19.02 23.21
C ILE A 895 -34.93 18.60 23.53
N ALA A 896 -34.75 17.40 24.12
CA ALA A 896 -33.43 16.88 24.43
C ALA A 896 -32.59 16.59 23.17
N GLU A 897 -33.20 16.06 22.09
CA GLU A 897 -32.51 15.90 20.80
C GLU A 897 -32.08 17.23 20.20
N ILE A 898 -32.95 18.25 20.24
CA ILE A 898 -32.68 19.59 19.71
C ILE A 898 -31.48 20.21 20.40
N HIS A 899 -31.34 20.04 21.71
CA HIS A 899 -30.15 20.51 22.44
C HIS A 899 -28.84 19.88 21.94
N CYS A 900 -28.87 18.69 21.35
CA CYS A 900 -27.72 18.01 20.78
C CYS A 900 -27.54 18.26 19.27
N ASN A 901 -28.47 18.93 18.58
CA ASN A 901 -28.44 19.07 17.13
C ASN A 901 -27.19 19.80 16.63
N GLU A 902 -26.67 20.78 17.38
CA GLU A 902 -25.42 21.46 16.99
C GLU A 902 -24.23 20.50 17.04
N SER A 903 -24.15 19.64 18.07
CA SER A 903 -23.12 18.59 18.17
C SER A 903 -23.23 17.57 17.02
N ILE A 904 -24.45 17.16 16.66
CA ILE A 904 -24.67 16.23 15.54
C ILE A 904 -24.32 16.89 14.20
N LYS A 905 -24.65 18.17 14.02
CA LYS A 905 -24.27 18.94 12.83
C LYS A 905 -22.74 19.01 12.68
N GLN A 906 -22.01 19.22 13.78
CA GLN A 906 -20.56 19.21 13.78
C GLN A 906 -19.99 17.83 13.44
N ILE A 907 -20.56 16.75 13.97
CA ILE A 907 -20.21 15.37 13.57
C ILE A 907 -20.40 15.18 12.06
N HIS A 908 -21.56 15.54 11.52
CA HIS A 908 -21.85 15.40 10.08
C HIS A 908 -20.90 16.22 9.22
N THR A 909 -20.63 17.46 9.63
CA THR A 909 -19.70 18.35 8.90
C THR A 909 -18.29 17.77 8.91
N GLY A 910 -17.84 17.23 10.05
CA GLY A 910 -16.60 16.48 10.16
C GLY A 910 -16.57 15.28 9.20
N ILE A 911 -17.60 14.44 9.22
CA ILE A 911 -17.72 13.27 8.35
C ILE A 911 -17.63 13.66 6.86
N LEU A 912 -18.47 14.61 6.43
CA LEU A 912 -18.56 15.05 5.04
C LEU A 912 -17.26 15.70 4.57
N SER A 913 -16.59 16.48 5.43
CA SER A 913 -15.32 17.15 5.08
C SER A 913 -14.21 16.17 4.70
N SER A 914 -14.22 14.96 5.28
CA SER A 914 -13.21 13.93 5.03
C SER A 914 -13.57 12.92 3.93
N THR A 915 -14.81 12.91 3.46
CA THR A 915 -15.30 11.90 2.51
C THR A 915 -14.55 11.94 1.19
N GLU A 916 -14.23 13.12 0.68
CA GLU A 916 -13.46 13.27 -0.55
C GLU A 916 -12.05 12.65 -0.43
N ALA A 917 -11.34 12.93 0.68
CA ALA A 917 -10.04 12.31 0.95
C ALA A 917 -10.14 10.78 1.04
N PHE A 918 -11.23 10.25 1.62
CA PHE A 918 -11.46 8.81 1.68
C PHE A 918 -11.67 8.21 0.29
N ILE A 919 -12.53 8.83 -0.54
CA ILE A 919 -12.81 8.39 -1.91
C ILE A 919 -11.51 8.41 -2.72
N ASN A 920 -10.71 9.47 -2.60
CA ASN A 920 -9.44 9.58 -3.31
C ASN A 920 -8.43 8.52 -2.84
N ALA A 921 -8.33 8.24 -1.54
CA ALA A 921 -7.51 7.14 -1.03
C ALA A 921 -7.98 5.77 -1.56
N HIS A 922 -9.30 5.56 -1.66
CA HIS A 922 -9.88 4.35 -2.24
C HIS A 922 -9.55 4.22 -3.73
N ARG A 923 -9.61 5.29 -4.52
CA ARG A 923 -9.23 5.28 -5.94
C ARG A 923 -7.75 4.98 -6.14
N LEU A 924 -6.88 5.64 -5.37
CA LEU A 924 -5.44 5.46 -5.44
C LEU A 924 -4.98 4.07 -4.98
N THR A 925 -5.56 3.52 -3.90
CA THR A 925 -5.16 2.20 -3.39
C THR A 925 -5.87 1.04 -4.08
N GLY A 926 -7.13 1.25 -4.49
CA GLY A 926 -8.00 0.25 -5.11
C GLY A 926 -8.35 -0.93 -4.21
N LEU A 927 -8.31 -0.74 -2.88
CA LEU A 927 -8.69 -1.76 -1.92
C LEU A 927 -10.22 -1.87 -1.84
N ASP A 928 -10.72 -3.10 -1.95
CA ASP A 928 -12.15 -3.39 -1.85
C ASP A 928 -12.65 -3.35 -0.39
N PHE A 929 -13.96 -3.46 -0.23
CA PHE A 929 -14.60 -3.50 1.08
C PHE A 929 -14.05 -4.61 1.99
N ALA A 930 -13.78 -5.80 1.43
CA ALA A 930 -13.30 -6.93 2.22
C ALA A 930 -11.90 -6.67 2.80
N GLN A 931 -11.04 -5.98 2.04
CA GLN A 931 -9.70 -5.56 2.46
C GLN A 931 -9.72 -4.38 3.45
N LEU A 932 -10.70 -3.47 3.34
CA LEU A 932 -10.83 -2.31 4.23
C LEU A 932 -11.56 -2.62 5.54
N ARG A 933 -12.47 -3.60 5.54
CA ARG A 933 -13.30 -3.96 6.69
C ARG A 933 -12.49 -4.24 7.98
N PRO A 934 -11.34 -4.94 7.97
CA PRO A 934 -10.51 -5.12 9.17
C PRO A 934 -10.03 -3.80 9.79
N TYR A 935 -9.69 -2.80 8.96
CA TYR A 935 -9.31 -1.47 9.45
C TYR A 935 -10.49 -0.73 10.08
N GLY A 936 -11.67 -0.80 9.46
CA GLY A 936 -12.90 -0.29 10.06
C GLY A 936 -13.19 -0.94 11.42
N PHE A 937 -12.98 -2.25 11.53
CA PHE A 937 -13.12 -2.97 12.80
C PHE A 937 -12.12 -2.50 13.87
N ALA A 938 -10.86 -2.28 13.50
CA ALA A 938 -9.84 -1.77 14.42
C ALA A 938 -10.21 -0.39 15.00
N LEU A 939 -10.76 0.49 14.15
CA LEU A 939 -11.27 1.80 14.56
C LEU A 939 -12.48 1.69 15.51
N LEU A 940 -13.39 0.75 15.23
CA LEU A 940 -14.53 0.44 16.10
C LEU A 940 -14.08 -0.12 17.45
N GLU A 941 -13.10 -1.02 17.46
CA GLU A 941 -12.56 -1.60 18.70
C GLU A 941 -11.85 -0.54 19.54
N ARG A 942 -11.06 0.34 18.91
CA ARG A 942 -10.42 1.46 19.59
C ARG A 942 -11.45 2.39 20.24
N SER A 943 -12.54 2.72 19.54
CA SER A 943 -13.57 3.65 20.03
C SER A 943 -14.47 3.07 21.09
N ILE A 944 -14.97 1.86 20.87
CA ILE A 944 -15.99 1.28 21.74
C ILE A 944 -15.35 0.58 22.94
N ILE A 945 -14.27 -0.18 22.74
CA ILE A 945 -13.66 -0.99 23.80
C ILE A 945 -12.60 -0.21 24.57
N TYR A 946 -11.87 0.71 23.93
CA TYR A 946 -10.78 1.47 24.55
C TYR A 946 -10.98 3.00 24.45
N PRO A 947 -12.13 3.55 24.90
CA PRO A 947 -12.40 4.98 24.78
C PRO A 947 -11.44 5.83 25.59
N THR A 948 -11.27 7.07 25.15
CA THR A 948 -10.58 8.12 25.91
C THR A 948 -11.53 8.80 26.90
N ARG A 949 -10.98 9.55 27.87
CA ARG A 949 -11.80 10.31 28.83
C ARG A 949 -12.65 11.37 28.14
N ASP A 950 -12.05 12.10 27.21
CA ASP A 950 -12.72 13.15 26.45
C ASP A 950 -13.90 12.57 25.64
N GLU A 951 -13.72 11.39 25.05
CA GLU A 951 -14.78 10.67 24.34
C GLU A 951 -15.93 10.29 25.27
N VAL A 952 -15.62 9.71 26.44
CA VAL A 952 -16.65 9.37 27.44
C VAL A 952 -17.41 10.61 27.88
N GLU A 953 -16.72 11.71 28.18
CA GLU A 953 -17.34 12.95 28.66
C GLU A 953 -18.31 13.55 27.64
N HIS A 954 -17.89 13.71 26.39
CA HIS A 954 -18.68 14.36 25.35
C HIS A 954 -19.78 13.45 24.78
N ILE A 955 -19.47 12.19 24.46
CA ILE A 955 -20.42 11.27 23.82
C ILE A 955 -21.55 10.91 24.78
N THR A 956 -21.25 10.67 26.06
CA THR A 956 -22.30 10.40 27.05
C THR A 956 -23.11 11.65 27.42
N GLY A 957 -22.67 12.83 26.99
CA GLY A 957 -23.43 14.08 27.08
C GLY A 957 -24.53 14.20 26.03
N LEU A 958 -24.53 13.36 24.99
CA LEU A 958 -25.59 13.35 23.98
C LEU A 958 -26.88 12.74 24.54
N ALA A 959 -28.01 13.37 24.27
CA ALA A 959 -29.32 12.83 24.57
C ALA A 959 -29.70 11.77 23.54
N HIS A 960 -30.11 10.60 24.01
CA HIS A 960 -30.55 9.50 23.15
C HIS A 960 -32.02 9.19 23.43
N SER A 961 -32.88 9.31 22.44
CA SER A 961 -34.31 8.98 22.49
C SER A 961 -34.54 7.56 21.96
N GLU A 962 -35.31 6.75 22.68
CA GLU A 962 -35.70 5.41 22.18
C GLU A 962 -37.03 5.51 21.41
N ASP A 963 -36.98 5.47 20.07
CA ASP A 963 -38.13 5.64 19.15
C ASP A 963 -39.13 4.45 19.11
N PHE A 964 -39.66 4.06 20.26
CA PHE A 964 -40.74 3.07 20.40
C PHE A 964 -42.08 3.72 20.78
N GLY A 965 -42.24 5.02 20.55
CA GLY A 965 -43.46 5.78 20.87
C GLY A 965 -43.55 6.25 22.32
N HIS A 966 -42.44 6.27 23.07
CA HIS A 966 -42.35 6.84 24.42
C HIS A 966 -41.39 8.03 24.45
N GLU A 967 -41.66 9.01 25.32
CA GLU A 967 -40.82 10.20 25.54
C GLU A 967 -39.65 9.89 26.50
N ASN A 968 -39.03 8.71 26.37
CA ASN A 968 -37.97 8.28 27.27
C ASN A 968 -36.59 8.65 26.71
N ILE A 969 -35.83 9.40 27.50
CA ILE A 969 -34.42 9.71 27.23
C ILE A 969 -33.55 8.67 27.93
N LEU A 970 -32.73 7.96 27.16
CA LEU A 970 -31.71 7.06 27.66
C LEU A 970 -30.54 7.87 28.20
N ASN A 971 -30.21 7.68 29.48
CA ASN A 971 -29.01 8.26 30.06
C ASN A 971 -27.79 7.38 29.72
N LEU A 972 -26.90 7.91 28.88
CA LEU A 972 -25.66 7.24 28.49
C LEU A 972 -24.58 7.30 29.58
N LYS A 973 -24.72 8.17 30.59
CA LYS A 973 -23.76 8.29 31.69
C LYS A 973 -23.94 7.17 32.71
N ALA A 974 -22.93 6.31 32.80
CA ALA A 974 -22.75 5.36 33.89
C ALA A 974 -21.63 5.82 34.84
N PRO A 975 -21.76 5.62 36.16
CA PRO A 975 -20.70 5.99 37.10
C PRO A 975 -19.44 5.16 36.84
N PRO A 976 -18.25 5.79 36.73
CA PRO A 976 -17.01 5.06 36.46
C PRO A 976 -16.65 4.14 37.63
N ILE A 977 -16.05 3.00 37.30
CA ILE A 977 -15.59 2.00 38.25
C ILE A 977 -14.29 2.51 38.88
N ARG A 978 -14.33 2.70 40.20
CA ARG A 978 -13.16 3.03 41.02
C ARG A 978 -12.72 1.80 41.80
N LEU A 979 -11.41 1.63 42.00
CA LEU A 979 -10.82 0.53 42.77
C LEU A 979 -11.47 0.33 44.15
N GLY A 980 -11.76 1.42 44.87
CA GLY A 980 -12.49 1.36 46.15
C GLY A 980 -13.91 0.79 46.02
N GLY A 981 -14.63 1.12 44.95
CA GLY A 981 -15.98 0.60 44.72
C GLY A 981 -16.01 -0.90 44.44
N VAL A 982 -15.00 -1.42 43.72
CA VAL A 982 -14.85 -2.86 43.45
C VAL A 982 -14.57 -3.63 44.75
N LEU A 983 -13.76 -3.06 45.65
CA LEU A 983 -13.40 -3.65 46.93
C LEU A 983 -14.54 -3.62 47.95
N PHE A 984 -15.24 -2.49 48.07
CA PHE A 984 -16.24 -2.29 49.13
C PHE A 984 -17.70 -2.57 48.70
N HIS A 985 -18.02 -2.49 47.40
CA HIS A 985 -19.39 -2.65 46.89
C HIS A 985 -19.47 -3.47 45.57
N PRO A 986 -18.92 -4.71 45.50
CA PRO A 986 -18.80 -5.47 44.26
C PRO A 986 -20.14 -5.79 43.58
N ARG A 987 -21.21 -6.02 44.36
CA ARG A 987 -22.55 -6.30 43.80
C ARG A 987 -23.16 -5.07 43.11
N ALA A 988 -22.96 -3.87 43.67
CA ALA A 988 -23.44 -2.63 43.07
C ALA A 988 -22.67 -2.31 41.79
N VAL A 989 -21.34 -2.51 41.80
CA VAL A 989 -20.51 -2.38 40.59
C VAL A 989 -20.95 -3.34 39.50
N TRP A 990 -21.19 -4.61 39.84
CA TRP A 990 -21.65 -5.62 38.87
C TRP A 990 -23.03 -5.28 38.29
N HIS A 991 -23.97 -4.84 39.14
CA HIS A 991 -25.30 -4.41 38.71
C HIS A 991 -25.21 -3.20 37.76
N ASN A 992 -24.41 -2.19 38.09
CA ASN A 992 -24.20 -1.02 37.25
C ASN A 992 -23.54 -1.40 35.91
N LEU A 993 -22.55 -2.31 35.92
CA LEU A 993 -21.88 -2.78 34.71
C LEU A 993 -22.81 -3.54 33.77
N LEU A 994 -23.74 -4.34 34.30
CA LEU A 994 -24.72 -5.06 33.47
C LEU A 994 -25.72 -4.12 32.79
N ASN A 995 -26.08 -3.03 33.46
CA ASN A 995 -27.10 -2.08 33.04
C ASN A 995 -26.56 -0.84 32.31
N ALA A 996 -25.24 -0.63 32.27
CA ALA A 996 -24.63 0.48 31.56
C ALA A 996 -24.79 0.32 30.04
N PRO A 997 -25.25 1.36 29.32
CA PRO A 997 -25.31 1.35 27.85
C PRO A 997 -23.92 1.15 27.26
N TRP A 998 -22.93 1.91 27.76
CA TRP A 998 -21.54 1.80 27.36
C TRP A 998 -20.65 1.22 28.46
N LYS A 999 -20.51 -0.11 28.45
CA LYS A 999 -19.82 -0.85 29.53
C LYS A 999 -18.33 -0.52 29.62
N ALA A 1000 -17.67 -0.36 28.48
CA ALA A 1000 -16.24 -0.08 28.41
C ALA A 1000 -15.87 1.30 28.99
N ALA A 1001 -16.74 2.32 28.82
CA ALA A 1001 -16.55 3.66 29.38
C ALA A 1001 -16.44 3.66 30.91
N MET A 1002 -17.05 2.69 31.60
CA MET A 1002 -16.95 2.57 33.04
C MET A 1002 -15.52 2.30 33.53
N PHE A 1003 -14.63 1.80 32.67
CA PHE A 1003 -13.24 1.48 33.04
C PHE A 1003 -12.25 2.62 32.73
N VAL A 1004 -12.71 3.75 32.17
CA VAL A 1004 -11.83 4.84 31.67
C VAL A 1004 -10.95 5.50 32.75
N ASP A 1005 -11.37 5.41 34.02
CA ASP A 1005 -10.65 5.97 35.17
C ASP A 1005 -9.63 4.99 35.78
N LEU A 1006 -9.59 3.74 35.32
CA LEU A 1006 -8.63 2.76 35.82
C LEU A 1006 -7.24 2.97 35.20
N PRO A 1007 -6.17 2.76 35.97
CA PRO A 1007 -4.81 3.05 35.52
C PRO A 1007 -4.31 2.13 34.39
N THR A 1008 -4.99 1.02 34.11
CA THR A 1008 -4.59 0.07 33.07
C THR A 1008 -5.77 -0.32 32.18
N LYS A 1009 -5.53 -0.33 30.85
CA LYS A 1009 -6.49 -0.85 29.84
C LYS A 1009 -6.67 -2.38 29.90
N ALA A 1010 -5.95 -3.05 30.81
CA ALA A 1010 -6.05 -4.49 31.04
C ALA A 1010 -7.46 -4.93 31.47
N TRP A 1011 -8.24 -4.04 32.10
CA TRP A 1011 -9.63 -4.33 32.47
C TRP A 1011 -10.55 -4.37 31.25
N ASN A 1012 -10.40 -3.43 30.31
CA ASN A 1012 -11.11 -3.44 29.03
C ASN A 1012 -10.77 -4.71 28.24
N PHE A 1013 -9.47 -5.07 28.20
CA PHE A 1013 -9.01 -6.30 27.56
C PHE A 1013 -9.56 -7.57 28.23
N MET A 1014 -9.47 -7.69 29.55
CA MET A 1014 -10.02 -8.83 30.29
C MET A 1014 -11.54 -8.97 30.08
N PHE A 1015 -12.28 -7.86 30.12
CA PHE A 1015 -13.72 -7.87 29.87
C PHE A 1015 -14.03 -8.34 28.44
N ARG A 1016 -13.24 -7.89 27.46
CA ARG A 1016 -13.34 -8.33 26.07
C ARG A 1016 -13.05 -9.82 25.92
N VAL A 1017 -11.96 -10.32 26.49
CA VAL A 1017 -11.59 -11.75 26.47
C VAL A 1017 -12.66 -12.61 27.14
N LEU A 1018 -13.17 -12.22 28.31
CA LEU A 1018 -14.23 -12.95 29.02
C LEU A 1018 -15.54 -13.05 28.23
N LYS A 1019 -15.86 -12.05 27.39
CA LYS A 1019 -17.01 -12.11 26.48
C LYS A 1019 -16.77 -13.08 25.32
N VAL A 1020 -15.59 -13.02 24.70
CA VAL A 1020 -15.23 -13.91 23.58
C VAL A 1020 -15.24 -15.38 24.05
N VAL A 1021 -14.62 -15.67 25.20
CA VAL A 1021 -14.52 -17.02 25.79
C VAL A 1021 -15.87 -17.59 26.25
N ARG A 1022 -16.86 -16.74 26.56
CA ARG A 1022 -18.21 -17.20 26.95
C ARG A 1022 -19.10 -17.58 25.76
N HIS A 1023 -18.69 -17.28 24.53
CA HIS A 1023 -19.49 -17.49 23.32
C HIS A 1023 -18.81 -18.42 22.29
N SER A 1024 -17.50 -18.67 22.43
CA SER A 1024 -16.81 -19.85 21.91
C SER A 1024 -17.07 -21.06 22.80
#